data_AF-A0AA41HJB9-F1
#
_entry.id   AF-A0AA41HJB9-F1
#
_cell.length_a   1.000
_cell.length_b   1.000
_cell.length_c   1.000
_cell.angle_alpha   90.00
_cell.angle_beta   90.00
_cell.angle_gamma   90.00
#
_symmetry.space_group_name_H-M   'P 1'
#
loop_
_entity.id
_entity.type
_entity.pdbx_description
1 polymer ?
#
loop_
_entity_poly.entity_id
_entity_poly.type
_entity_poly.pdbx_seq_one_letter_code
_entity_poly.pdbx_strand_id
1 'polypeptide(L)'
;MSDDFSSDINTTGRLVVGKGATGVFETTGDSDWFRMALTAGTSYVLSLDGAPQGAGTLASLSNTTLTVMGPTGQWMYYAYGNGNFGPALNFTPAASGDYYLAASAGYNGIGSYTVKVAPPAADDFAADTSTAGFFFGSTITGVFERPGDADWFKFHAVAGQIIAFSAGAGAVPADTAIYDGSGHYFGSVGSTPFRVATGGDYYLAVSGNSYIGRYTQSMRLLSDDFTVDAPGKLSEGAQRSGSLEFNGDTDPFTITTVAGQIYTVTLNTQASEGRTVYLNLYDGNGQYAGAGSQMANNETVVRFQADKSGTYTVRAESYATLSTALQYTVKLGVAASDDYGNTRADAGLLALGATLHGKVQAPNDVDLFKTELAAGVTYTFSMAADGTIPSYSQALALQDGAGNTVASARYGSDTSFSYTPTKGGSFYLQASGYTGAAYTVTAGLTVDDFGATADSAGRLVVGTPANGELEAGGGDRDWFAVTLDADTLYWFTLKGQKEGAGTLNGGYGVAFNLLDATGKLLMKSDTSYTATTGTLPFTPTVKGTYYLEVAAPQSSGTYQVAAQLGQKDDYGNDAAHAGTLEPGTAASGKLELTSDSDVFKVHLIAGQTYALELAPTDGGGSSWSNYTTLYMKDSADNYVPLRYQYASDGKIHKLFEPAQSADYYLTVGTSTSSGVAGGYKLSATDLGRDDFSATPATLGALSPGVPLTGTIGVEDDHDWIKVHLDAGRTYVFDLHGKLSGGGTLDAGTDYYSAMALVNNYGGAYAYASTSAASGNEPRLTYVAGLSGDYYLDVHGGTGRTGTYTVEETLVSGDVTAPLLASSTVAAGAVDVALAPRFTLNFNETIVLGAGITLTDAAGVAVTGNGEPLASVSGHALVINPHQNLVPGMTYTLNLPDGSVLDLAGNHYAGATSYSFTTVKPVAAGTDGNDYLLGKGTGASLNGGAGLDTVYYTQKQYELSIVRNTDGSVSVTDYWAAKGADTLTGVERLMFSDHAVALDLDGAGGQTYRMYQSAFNRVPDSGGAGFWINLLDHGVSLRTMSQAFIDSPEFRSMYGAAPTDQQFVTSLYNNVLHRAPDAGGNSFWLNTLHDGVSRADVLIGFSESAENQGAIAKIIGAGFSYTPVG
;
A
#
# COMPACT_ATOMS: atom_id res chain seq x y z
N MET A 1 -9.72 -9.61 -29.46
CA MET A 1 -10.80 -10.06 -30.37
C MET A 1 -11.96 -9.09 -30.17
N SER A 2 -13.04 -9.15 -30.94
CA SER A 2 -14.24 -8.36 -30.63
C SER A 2 -14.95 -8.99 -29.43
N ASP A 3 -15.36 -8.17 -28.47
CA ASP A 3 -16.21 -8.53 -27.33
C ASP A 3 -17.47 -9.25 -27.82
N ASP A 4 -17.77 -10.44 -27.27
CA ASP A 4 -18.93 -11.24 -27.64
C ASP A 4 -20.23 -10.79 -26.94
N PHE A 5 -20.16 -10.18 -25.76
CA PHE A 5 -21.30 -9.65 -25.02
C PHE A 5 -20.94 -8.43 -24.15
N SER A 6 -21.57 -7.28 -24.42
CA SER A 6 -21.31 -6.06 -23.64
C SER A 6 -21.57 -6.22 -22.14
N SER A 7 -20.81 -5.46 -21.34
CA SER A 7 -20.89 -5.38 -19.88
C SER A 7 -22.02 -4.48 -19.34
N ASP A 8 -23.15 -4.40 -20.06
CA ASP A 8 -24.24 -3.47 -19.75
C ASP A 8 -25.65 -4.04 -20.04
N ILE A 9 -26.68 -3.26 -19.72
CA ILE A 9 -28.09 -3.64 -19.93
C ILE A 9 -28.49 -3.75 -21.42
N ASN A 10 -27.67 -3.21 -22.33
CA ASN A 10 -27.87 -3.28 -23.77
C ASN A 10 -27.31 -4.57 -24.38
N THR A 11 -26.70 -5.43 -23.56
CA THR A 11 -26.16 -6.72 -23.97
C THR A 11 -27.09 -7.49 -24.90
N THR A 12 -26.50 -8.13 -25.91
CA THR A 12 -27.19 -9.09 -26.77
C THR A 12 -27.30 -10.47 -26.13
N GLY A 13 -26.58 -10.72 -25.03
CA GLY A 13 -26.60 -11.97 -24.27
C GLY A 13 -27.99 -12.27 -23.72
N ARG A 14 -28.47 -13.50 -23.94
CA ARG A 14 -29.78 -13.97 -23.46
C ARG A 14 -29.59 -15.27 -22.71
N LEU A 15 -30.01 -15.29 -21.45
CA LEU A 15 -30.01 -16.48 -20.62
C LEU A 15 -31.45 -16.89 -20.29
N VAL A 16 -31.85 -18.06 -20.80
CA VAL A 16 -33.20 -18.59 -20.63
C VAL A 16 -33.22 -19.55 -19.45
N VAL A 17 -34.19 -19.38 -18.54
CA VAL A 17 -34.38 -20.26 -17.39
C VAL A 17 -34.47 -21.73 -17.82
N GLY A 18 -33.67 -22.58 -17.19
CA GLY A 18 -33.52 -24.00 -17.49
C GLY A 18 -32.57 -24.32 -18.64
N LYS A 19 -31.91 -23.33 -19.23
CA LYS A 19 -30.88 -23.49 -20.28
C LYS A 19 -29.58 -22.79 -19.87
N GLY A 20 -28.47 -23.23 -20.45
CA GLY A 20 -27.19 -22.53 -20.33
C GLY A 20 -26.93 -21.60 -21.51
N ALA A 21 -26.10 -20.58 -21.30
CA ALA A 21 -25.53 -19.72 -22.35
C ALA A 21 -24.01 -19.73 -22.24
N THR A 22 -23.32 -19.70 -23.38
CA THR A 22 -21.85 -19.74 -23.46
C THR A 22 -21.35 -18.37 -23.89
N GLY A 23 -20.29 -17.88 -23.25
CA GLY A 23 -19.53 -16.70 -23.64
C GLY A 23 -18.03 -16.98 -23.64
N VAL A 24 -17.23 -16.00 -24.04
CA VAL A 24 -15.78 -16.07 -24.11
C VAL A 24 -15.19 -14.82 -23.49
N PHE A 25 -14.37 -14.98 -22.44
CA PHE A 25 -13.55 -13.85 -22.00
C PHE A 25 -12.41 -13.67 -23.01
N GLU A 26 -12.47 -12.64 -23.86
CA GLU A 26 -11.46 -12.42 -24.90
C GLU A 26 -10.27 -11.58 -24.41
N THR A 27 -10.46 -10.84 -23.31
CA THR A 27 -9.41 -10.05 -22.67
C THR A 27 -9.38 -10.24 -21.15
N THR A 28 -8.34 -9.73 -20.49
CA THR A 28 -8.27 -9.75 -19.01
C THR A 28 -9.11 -8.63 -18.43
N GLY A 29 -9.95 -8.91 -17.43
CA GLY A 29 -10.88 -7.91 -16.87
C GLY A 29 -12.22 -7.84 -17.59
N ASP A 30 -12.46 -8.75 -18.54
CA ASP A 30 -13.65 -8.82 -19.35
C ASP A 30 -14.90 -9.18 -18.54
N SER A 31 -16.06 -8.69 -19.00
CA SER A 31 -17.32 -8.95 -18.33
C SER A 31 -18.50 -9.00 -19.29
N ASP A 32 -19.17 -10.13 -19.31
CA ASP A 32 -20.22 -10.43 -20.28
C ASP A 32 -21.56 -10.46 -19.57
N TRP A 33 -22.52 -9.67 -20.03
CA TRP A 33 -23.84 -9.65 -19.41
C TRP A 33 -24.84 -10.51 -20.18
N PHE A 34 -25.71 -11.20 -19.46
CA PHE A 34 -26.81 -11.99 -20.03
C PHE A 34 -28.14 -11.56 -19.42
N ARG A 35 -29.04 -11.05 -20.26
CA ARG A 35 -30.42 -10.73 -19.85
C ARG A 35 -31.21 -12.02 -19.58
N MET A 36 -31.88 -12.08 -18.44
CA MET A 36 -32.74 -13.19 -18.02
C MET A 36 -34.10 -12.67 -17.52
N ALA A 37 -35.18 -13.38 -17.83
CA ALA A 37 -36.51 -13.05 -17.32
C ALA A 37 -36.83 -13.92 -16.10
N LEU A 38 -37.03 -13.29 -14.94
CA LEU A 38 -37.30 -13.95 -13.67
C LEU A 38 -38.68 -13.58 -13.09
N THR A 39 -39.24 -14.49 -12.30
CA THR A 39 -40.56 -14.33 -11.66
C THR A 39 -40.40 -14.01 -10.17
N ALA A 40 -41.09 -12.98 -9.68
CA ALA A 40 -41.11 -12.59 -8.27
C ALA A 40 -41.37 -13.78 -7.34
N GLY A 41 -40.60 -13.87 -6.25
CA GLY A 41 -40.79 -14.89 -5.22
C GLY A 41 -40.40 -16.31 -5.63
N THR A 42 -39.89 -16.53 -6.85
CA THR A 42 -39.35 -17.82 -7.29
C THR A 42 -37.84 -17.84 -7.06
N SER A 43 -37.32 -18.81 -6.32
CA SER A 43 -35.88 -18.94 -6.12
C SER A 43 -35.20 -19.55 -7.35
N TYR A 44 -34.03 -19.04 -7.69
CA TYR A 44 -33.19 -19.50 -8.79
C TYR A 44 -31.76 -19.78 -8.31
N VAL A 45 -31.14 -20.79 -8.87
CA VAL A 45 -29.71 -21.08 -8.77
C VAL A 45 -29.04 -20.61 -10.04
N LEU A 46 -28.00 -19.80 -9.89
CA LEU A 46 -27.21 -19.25 -10.98
C LEU A 46 -25.77 -19.72 -10.82
N SER A 47 -25.13 -20.12 -11.93
CA SER A 47 -23.75 -20.62 -11.90
C SER A 47 -22.96 -20.27 -13.14
N LEU A 48 -21.64 -20.29 -13.01
CA LEU A 48 -20.67 -20.20 -14.10
C LEU A 48 -19.76 -21.43 -14.06
N ASP A 49 -19.70 -22.16 -15.17
CA ASP A 49 -18.91 -23.38 -15.34
C ASP A 49 -17.79 -23.17 -16.36
N GLY A 50 -16.60 -23.70 -16.07
CA GLY A 50 -15.42 -23.69 -16.94
C GLY A 50 -14.93 -25.10 -17.31
N ALA A 51 -13.73 -25.19 -17.89
CA ALA A 51 -13.17 -26.45 -18.36
C ALA A 51 -13.11 -27.55 -17.27
N PRO A 52 -12.83 -27.25 -15.98
CA PRO A 52 -12.88 -28.26 -14.91
C PRO A 52 -14.26 -28.89 -14.69
N GLN A 53 -15.35 -28.18 -15.00
CA GLN A 53 -16.74 -28.71 -14.99
C GLN A 53 -17.14 -29.34 -16.33
N GLY A 54 -16.21 -29.44 -17.29
CA GLY A 54 -16.50 -29.90 -18.65
C GLY A 54 -17.26 -28.89 -19.50
N ALA A 55 -17.20 -27.58 -19.18
CA ALA A 55 -17.88 -26.52 -19.91
C ALA A 55 -16.88 -25.48 -20.45
N GLY A 56 -16.80 -25.31 -21.78
CA GLY A 56 -15.90 -24.33 -22.38
C GLY A 56 -14.40 -24.64 -22.22
N THR A 57 -13.56 -23.62 -22.41
CA THR A 57 -12.08 -23.72 -22.43
C THR A 57 -11.39 -22.97 -21.28
N LEU A 58 -12.14 -22.24 -20.45
CA LEU A 58 -11.61 -21.48 -19.32
C LEU A 58 -11.01 -22.43 -18.27
N ALA A 59 -9.68 -22.43 -18.17
CA ALA A 59 -8.91 -23.44 -17.41
C ALA A 59 -8.95 -23.23 -15.89
N SER A 60 -9.08 -21.99 -15.42
CA SER A 60 -9.11 -21.64 -13.99
C SER A 60 -10.26 -20.70 -13.69
N LEU A 61 -10.92 -20.92 -12.55
CA LEU A 61 -12.08 -20.16 -12.10
C LEU A 61 -11.81 -19.36 -10.82
N SER A 62 -10.55 -19.29 -10.38
CA SER A 62 -10.19 -18.70 -9.08
C SER A 62 -10.40 -17.19 -8.98
N ASN A 63 -10.60 -16.51 -10.10
CA ASN A 63 -10.80 -15.06 -10.18
C ASN A 63 -11.99 -14.72 -11.10
N THR A 64 -12.95 -15.64 -11.23
CA THR A 64 -14.20 -15.33 -11.92
C THR A 64 -15.24 -14.86 -10.91
N THR A 65 -16.07 -13.92 -11.34
CA THR A 65 -17.20 -13.42 -10.56
C THR A 65 -18.49 -13.63 -11.31
N LEU A 66 -19.55 -13.93 -10.57
CA LEU A 66 -20.92 -13.95 -11.08
C LEU A 66 -21.74 -12.94 -10.29
N THR A 67 -22.29 -11.95 -10.98
CA THR A 67 -23.05 -10.87 -10.35
C THR A 67 -24.45 -10.81 -10.93
N VAL A 68 -25.47 -10.80 -10.05
CA VAL A 68 -26.84 -10.49 -10.43
C VAL A 68 -27.01 -8.98 -10.40
N MET A 69 -27.41 -8.45 -11.54
CA MET A 69 -27.78 -7.05 -11.71
C MET A 69 -29.30 -6.97 -11.85
N GLY A 70 -29.88 -5.95 -11.25
CA GLY A 70 -31.32 -5.71 -11.31
C GLY A 70 -31.79 -5.20 -12.67
N PRO A 71 -33.10 -4.94 -12.81
CA PRO A 71 -33.70 -4.54 -14.09
C PRO A 71 -33.13 -3.26 -14.71
N THR A 72 -32.42 -2.45 -13.93
CA THR A 72 -31.84 -1.17 -14.36
C THR A 72 -30.30 -1.19 -14.31
N GLY A 73 -29.69 -2.38 -14.27
CA GLY A 73 -28.22 -2.53 -14.23
C GLY A 73 -27.58 -2.17 -12.89
N GLN A 74 -28.37 -2.05 -11.82
CA GLN A 74 -27.87 -1.88 -10.46
C GLN A 74 -27.34 -3.19 -9.91
N TRP A 75 -26.23 -3.12 -9.18
CA TRP A 75 -25.67 -4.27 -8.50
C TRP A 75 -26.62 -4.78 -7.41
N MET A 76 -26.82 -6.10 -7.32
CA MET A 76 -27.67 -6.70 -6.28
C MET A 76 -26.94 -7.72 -5.43
N TYR A 77 -26.29 -8.69 -6.06
CA TYR A 77 -25.66 -9.80 -5.36
C TYR A 77 -24.56 -10.40 -6.22
N TYR A 78 -23.55 -10.99 -5.59
CA TYR A 78 -22.42 -11.56 -6.31
C TYR A 78 -21.81 -12.78 -5.60
N ALA A 79 -21.06 -13.57 -6.36
CA ALA A 79 -20.28 -14.70 -5.86
C ALA A 79 -18.92 -14.78 -6.59
N TYR A 80 -17.94 -15.37 -5.91
CA TYR A 80 -16.59 -15.62 -6.44
C TYR A 80 -16.38 -17.11 -6.73
N GLY A 81 -15.65 -17.41 -7.80
CA GLY A 81 -15.10 -18.74 -8.04
C GLY A 81 -13.87 -19.01 -7.17
N ASN A 82 -13.56 -20.28 -6.95
CA ASN A 82 -12.40 -20.72 -6.17
C ASN A 82 -11.74 -21.94 -6.82
N GLY A 83 -10.46 -21.80 -7.16
CA GLY A 83 -9.66 -22.90 -7.72
C GLY A 83 -10.25 -23.38 -9.04
N ASN A 84 -10.71 -24.63 -9.00
CA ASN A 84 -11.33 -25.31 -10.13
C ASN A 84 -12.85 -25.17 -10.17
N PHE A 85 -13.50 -24.50 -9.21
CA PHE A 85 -14.96 -24.38 -9.12
C PHE A 85 -15.42 -22.95 -9.37
N GLY A 86 -16.39 -22.79 -10.27
CA GLY A 86 -16.92 -21.47 -10.61
C GLY A 86 -17.94 -20.95 -9.61
N PRO A 87 -18.23 -19.65 -9.64
CA PRO A 87 -19.19 -19.02 -8.75
C PRO A 87 -20.61 -19.58 -8.96
N ALA A 88 -21.31 -19.80 -7.85
CA ALA A 88 -22.74 -20.10 -7.83
C ALA A 88 -23.46 -19.29 -6.76
N LEU A 89 -24.70 -18.89 -7.01
CA LEU A 89 -25.51 -18.09 -6.08
C LEU A 89 -26.99 -18.46 -6.14
N ASN A 90 -27.69 -18.24 -5.02
CA ASN A 90 -29.14 -18.29 -4.94
C ASN A 90 -29.71 -16.88 -5.07
N PHE A 91 -30.73 -16.71 -5.91
CA PHE A 91 -31.41 -15.43 -6.06
C PHE A 91 -32.93 -15.62 -6.11
N THR A 92 -33.64 -14.85 -5.29
CA THR A 92 -35.11 -14.78 -5.33
C THR A 92 -35.49 -13.32 -5.61
N PRO A 93 -35.96 -13.00 -6.83
CA PRO A 93 -36.28 -11.63 -7.18
C PRO A 93 -37.53 -11.19 -6.40
N ALA A 94 -37.51 -9.96 -5.90
CA ALA A 94 -38.67 -9.36 -5.24
C ALA A 94 -39.78 -8.95 -6.23
N ALA A 95 -39.43 -8.74 -7.50
CA ALA A 95 -40.35 -8.34 -8.57
C ALA A 95 -40.12 -9.19 -9.83
N SER A 96 -41.17 -9.45 -10.61
CA SER A 96 -41.04 -10.14 -11.90
C SER A 96 -40.52 -9.16 -12.93
N GLY A 97 -39.59 -9.59 -13.78
CA GLY A 97 -39.01 -8.72 -14.80
C GLY A 97 -37.71 -9.26 -15.36
N ASP A 98 -37.07 -8.43 -16.16
CA ASP A 98 -35.73 -8.70 -16.65
C ASP A 98 -34.70 -8.39 -15.57
N TYR A 99 -33.75 -9.29 -15.39
CA TYR A 99 -32.54 -9.16 -14.59
C TYR A 99 -31.35 -9.47 -15.49
N TYR A 100 -30.13 -9.18 -15.06
CA TYR A 100 -28.93 -9.46 -15.83
C TYR A 100 -27.92 -10.27 -15.01
N LEU A 101 -27.27 -11.25 -15.64
CA LEU A 101 -26.13 -11.97 -15.07
C LEU A 101 -24.85 -11.40 -15.67
N ALA A 102 -23.98 -10.82 -14.86
CA ALA A 102 -22.64 -10.47 -15.28
C ALA A 102 -21.69 -11.60 -14.91
N ALA A 103 -21.09 -12.23 -15.92
CA ALA A 103 -19.94 -13.12 -15.75
C ALA A 103 -18.67 -12.31 -15.99
N SER A 104 -17.70 -12.32 -15.08
CA SER A 104 -16.47 -11.54 -15.27
C SER A 104 -15.23 -12.34 -14.92
N ALA A 105 -14.10 -12.01 -15.56
CA ALA A 105 -12.81 -12.63 -15.31
C ALA A 105 -11.75 -11.63 -14.86
N GLY A 106 -11.01 -11.97 -13.80
CA GLY A 106 -9.85 -11.20 -13.34
C GLY A 106 -8.61 -11.32 -14.26
N TYR A 107 -7.47 -10.82 -13.77
CA TYR A 107 -6.22 -10.56 -14.52
C TYR A 107 -5.63 -11.71 -15.37
N ASN A 108 -6.08 -12.96 -15.24
CA ASN A 108 -5.55 -14.13 -15.97
C ASN A 108 -6.64 -15.04 -16.60
N GLY A 109 -7.90 -14.62 -16.63
CA GLY A 109 -9.02 -15.47 -17.08
C GLY A 109 -9.41 -15.23 -18.53
N ILE A 110 -8.77 -15.91 -19.48
CA ILE A 110 -9.17 -15.91 -20.91
C ILE A 110 -9.64 -17.32 -21.28
N GLY A 111 -10.78 -17.41 -21.97
CA GLY A 111 -11.35 -18.68 -22.44
C GLY A 111 -12.87 -18.71 -22.39
N SER A 112 -13.47 -19.73 -22.98
CA SER A 112 -14.93 -19.88 -23.00
C SER A 112 -15.46 -20.50 -21.72
N TYR A 113 -16.64 -20.08 -21.31
CA TYR A 113 -17.32 -20.53 -20.10
C TYR A 113 -18.82 -20.67 -20.38
N THR A 114 -19.58 -21.25 -19.46
CA THR A 114 -21.05 -21.37 -19.58
C THR A 114 -21.74 -20.89 -18.32
N VAL A 115 -22.67 -19.95 -18.45
CA VAL A 115 -23.57 -19.53 -17.37
C VAL A 115 -24.91 -20.25 -17.44
N LYS A 116 -25.53 -20.49 -16.28
CA LYS A 116 -26.83 -21.17 -16.15
C LYS A 116 -27.71 -20.43 -15.16
N VAL A 117 -29.02 -20.48 -15.40
CA VAL A 117 -30.07 -20.10 -14.43
C VAL A 117 -31.18 -21.12 -14.47
N ALA A 118 -31.55 -21.65 -13.30
CA ALA A 118 -32.65 -22.61 -13.16
C ALA A 118 -33.27 -22.50 -11.76
N PRO A 119 -34.54 -22.91 -11.56
CA PRO A 119 -35.03 -23.16 -10.21
C PRO A 119 -34.14 -24.20 -9.51
N PRO A 120 -33.98 -24.14 -8.17
CA PRO A 120 -33.23 -25.16 -7.46
C PRO A 120 -33.84 -26.54 -7.74
N ALA A 121 -32.97 -27.53 -7.93
CA ALA A 121 -33.43 -28.91 -8.01
C ALA A 121 -34.05 -29.36 -6.68
N ALA A 122 -34.79 -30.46 -6.71
CA ALA A 122 -35.32 -31.04 -5.48
C ALA A 122 -34.14 -31.58 -4.65
N ASP A 123 -34.13 -31.18 -3.38
CA ASP A 123 -33.19 -31.62 -2.35
C ASP A 123 -33.06 -33.15 -2.36
N ASP A 124 -31.86 -33.68 -2.60
CA ASP A 124 -31.64 -35.12 -2.67
C ASP A 124 -31.58 -35.76 -1.25
N PHE A 125 -31.06 -35.04 -0.27
CA PHE A 125 -31.02 -35.44 1.14
C PHE A 125 -31.25 -34.25 2.09
N ALA A 126 -32.22 -34.40 3.00
CA ALA A 126 -32.53 -33.34 3.97
C ALA A 126 -31.35 -33.02 4.91
N ALA A 127 -31.26 -31.75 5.32
CA ALA A 127 -30.29 -31.23 6.27
C ALA A 127 -30.63 -31.52 7.75
N ASP A 128 -31.37 -32.59 8.03
CA ASP A 128 -31.84 -32.94 9.36
C ASP A 128 -32.10 -34.46 9.53
N THR A 129 -32.60 -34.84 10.70
CA THR A 129 -32.84 -36.25 11.06
C THR A 129 -33.95 -36.93 10.24
N SER A 130 -34.74 -36.17 9.48
CA SER A 130 -35.75 -36.69 8.54
C SER A 130 -35.15 -37.17 7.21
N THR A 131 -33.84 -36.94 7.00
CA THR A 131 -33.12 -37.39 5.82
C THR A 131 -33.36 -38.88 5.51
N ALA A 132 -33.51 -39.17 4.21
CA ALA A 132 -33.50 -40.52 3.68
C ALA A 132 -32.07 -41.05 3.42
N GLY A 133 -31.04 -40.23 3.66
CA GLY A 133 -29.65 -40.56 3.46
C GLY A 133 -29.17 -41.58 4.49
N PHE A 134 -28.61 -42.69 4.01
CA PHE A 134 -27.99 -43.71 4.84
C PHE A 134 -26.63 -44.10 4.28
N PHE A 135 -25.64 -44.16 5.17
CA PHE A 135 -24.28 -44.58 4.83
C PHE A 135 -24.20 -46.11 4.72
N PHE A 136 -24.72 -46.68 3.64
CA PHE A 136 -24.67 -48.12 3.35
C PHE A 136 -23.33 -48.50 2.71
N GLY A 137 -22.33 -48.79 3.54
CA GLY A 137 -21.00 -49.24 3.08
C GLY A 137 -19.92 -48.19 3.27
N SER A 138 -18.90 -48.18 2.40
CA SER A 138 -17.72 -47.32 2.57
C SER A 138 -17.79 -45.99 1.84
N THR A 139 -18.78 -45.74 0.97
CA THR A 139 -18.87 -44.48 0.21
C THR A 139 -20.31 -44.12 -0.15
N ILE A 140 -20.64 -42.84 -0.06
CA ILE A 140 -21.90 -42.22 -0.50
C ILE A 140 -21.63 -41.13 -1.54
N THR A 141 -22.66 -40.77 -2.28
CA THR A 141 -22.64 -39.63 -3.21
C THR A 141 -23.92 -38.82 -3.04
N GLY A 142 -23.79 -37.51 -3.04
CA GLY A 142 -24.91 -36.56 -3.12
C GLY A 142 -24.58 -35.42 -4.07
N VAL A 143 -25.52 -34.50 -4.23
CA VAL A 143 -25.40 -33.32 -5.06
C VAL A 143 -25.81 -32.11 -4.24
N PHE A 144 -24.97 -31.07 -4.18
CA PHE A 144 -25.43 -29.78 -3.69
C PHE A 144 -26.25 -29.12 -4.79
N GLU A 145 -27.58 -29.13 -4.66
CA GLU A 145 -28.49 -28.52 -5.63
C GLU A 145 -28.46 -27.00 -5.58
N ARG A 146 -28.05 -26.42 -4.45
CA ARG A 146 -27.98 -24.97 -4.22
C ARG A 146 -26.81 -24.60 -3.30
N PRO A 147 -26.26 -23.38 -3.44
CA PRO A 147 -25.30 -22.85 -2.48
C PRO A 147 -25.89 -22.88 -1.07
N GLY A 148 -25.18 -23.51 -0.15
CA GLY A 148 -25.55 -23.63 1.25
C GLY A 148 -26.27 -24.93 1.59
N ASP A 149 -26.47 -25.83 0.62
CA ASP A 149 -27.00 -27.17 0.90
C ASP A 149 -26.16 -27.93 1.91
N ALA A 150 -26.86 -28.75 2.67
CA ALA A 150 -26.28 -29.69 3.60
C ALA A 150 -27.06 -31.00 3.56
N ASP A 151 -26.36 -32.08 3.24
CA ASP A 151 -26.97 -33.39 3.09
C ASP A 151 -26.60 -34.25 4.28
N TRP A 152 -27.60 -34.77 4.99
CA TRP A 152 -27.35 -35.62 6.15
C TRP A 152 -27.43 -37.09 5.78
N PHE A 153 -26.43 -37.86 6.19
CA PHE A 153 -26.40 -39.31 6.02
C PHE A 153 -26.34 -40.00 7.38
N LYS A 154 -27.36 -40.77 7.68
CA LYS A 154 -27.43 -41.59 8.88
C LYS A 154 -26.45 -42.77 8.81
N PHE A 155 -25.70 -43.01 9.88
CA PHE A 155 -24.87 -44.20 10.05
C PHE A 155 -24.97 -44.73 11.48
N HIS A 156 -24.77 -46.03 11.66
CA HIS A 156 -24.73 -46.65 12.98
C HIS A 156 -23.29 -46.83 13.44
N ALA A 157 -22.98 -46.41 14.66
CA ALA A 157 -21.65 -46.48 15.23
C ALA A 157 -21.66 -47.29 16.54
N VAL A 158 -20.60 -48.07 16.76
CA VAL A 158 -20.42 -48.87 17.98
C VAL A 158 -19.46 -48.15 18.92
N ALA A 159 -19.74 -48.16 20.23
CA ALA A 159 -18.86 -47.59 21.24
C ALA A 159 -17.42 -48.14 21.10
N GLY A 160 -16.43 -47.24 21.14
CA GLY A 160 -15.01 -47.53 20.97
C GLY A 160 -14.50 -47.51 19.53
N GLN A 161 -15.37 -47.35 18.52
CA GLN A 161 -14.91 -47.19 17.14
C GLN A 161 -14.27 -45.83 16.88
N ILE A 162 -13.34 -45.82 15.93
CA ILE A 162 -12.72 -44.60 15.38
C ILE A 162 -13.06 -44.57 13.90
N ILE A 163 -13.79 -43.55 13.47
CA ILE A 163 -14.37 -43.47 12.13
C ILE A 163 -13.81 -42.24 11.41
N ALA A 164 -13.16 -42.45 10.27
CA ALA A 164 -12.68 -41.37 9.42
C ALA A 164 -13.58 -41.15 8.21
N PHE A 165 -13.68 -39.88 7.84
CA PHE A 165 -14.43 -39.40 6.68
C PHE A 165 -13.44 -38.73 5.71
N SER A 166 -13.47 -39.08 4.43
CA SER A 166 -12.67 -38.43 3.38
C SER A 166 -13.46 -38.16 2.11
N ALA A 167 -13.26 -36.98 1.51
CA ALA A 167 -13.85 -36.63 0.23
C ALA A 167 -13.24 -37.44 -0.92
N GLY A 168 -14.06 -37.79 -1.92
CA GLY A 168 -13.62 -38.46 -3.13
C GLY A 168 -12.86 -37.53 -4.09
N ALA A 169 -12.02 -38.11 -4.94
CA ALA A 169 -11.27 -37.34 -5.95
C ALA A 169 -12.23 -36.62 -6.91
N GLY A 170 -12.03 -35.31 -7.09
CA GLY A 170 -12.87 -34.48 -7.96
C GLY A 170 -14.23 -34.08 -7.37
N ALA A 171 -14.51 -34.40 -6.11
CA ALA A 171 -15.69 -33.90 -5.41
C ALA A 171 -15.61 -32.36 -5.23
N VAL A 172 -16.76 -31.70 -5.26
CA VAL A 172 -16.85 -30.31 -4.80
C VAL A 172 -16.38 -30.21 -3.35
N PRO A 173 -15.69 -29.11 -2.97
CA PRO A 173 -15.28 -28.91 -1.58
C PRO A 173 -16.50 -28.89 -0.67
N ALA A 174 -16.40 -29.59 0.45
CA ALA A 174 -17.48 -29.69 1.42
C ALA A 174 -16.92 -29.69 2.84
N ASP A 175 -17.65 -29.05 3.74
CA ASP A 175 -17.43 -29.19 5.17
C ASP A 175 -18.22 -30.37 5.70
N THR A 176 -17.67 -31.06 6.69
CA THR A 176 -18.28 -32.25 7.28
C THR A 176 -18.43 -32.10 8.78
N ALA A 177 -19.59 -32.50 9.29
CA ALA A 177 -19.92 -32.46 10.71
C ALA A 177 -20.71 -33.69 11.14
N ILE A 178 -20.57 -34.07 12.41
CA ILE A 178 -21.36 -35.12 13.04
C ILE A 178 -22.45 -34.53 13.90
N TYR A 179 -23.62 -35.14 13.80
CA TYR A 179 -24.76 -34.92 14.69
C TYR A 179 -25.16 -36.24 15.34
N ASP A 180 -25.62 -36.18 16.58
CA ASP A 180 -26.11 -37.37 17.29
C ASP A 180 -27.47 -37.85 16.76
N GLY A 181 -27.95 -38.99 17.27
CA GLY A 181 -29.23 -39.58 16.86
C GLY A 181 -30.48 -38.73 17.14
N SER A 182 -30.36 -37.64 17.90
CA SER A 182 -31.40 -36.64 18.14
C SER A 182 -31.27 -35.40 17.25
N GLY A 183 -30.21 -35.31 16.45
CA GLY A 183 -29.89 -34.17 15.59
C GLY A 183 -29.14 -33.05 16.31
N HIS A 184 -28.54 -33.31 17.46
CA HIS A 184 -27.70 -32.34 18.16
C HIS A 184 -26.29 -32.33 17.57
N TYR A 185 -25.73 -31.14 17.38
CA TYR A 185 -24.37 -30.97 16.86
C TYR A 185 -23.34 -31.59 17.80
N PHE A 186 -22.51 -32.49 17.27
CA PHE A 186 -21.43 -33.12 18.03
C PHE A 186 -20.08 -32.45 17.77
N GLY A 187 -19.76 -32.18 16.50
CA GLY A 187 -18.47 -31.59 16.11
C GLY A 187 -18.18 -31.70 14.61
N SER A 188 -17.22 -30.90 14.12
CA SER A 188 -16.71 -31.01 12.75
C SER A 188 -15.77 -32.21 12.61
N VAL A 189 -15.82 -32.89 11.46
CA VAL A 189 -15.03 -34.08 11.16
C VAL A 189 -14.36 -33.94 9.80
N GLY A 190 -13.28 -33.15 9.74
CA GLY A 190 -12.44 -33.00 8.55
C GLY A 190 -11.30 -34.00 8.54
N SER A 191 -10.09 -33.52 8.86
CA SER A 191 -8.87 -34.33 8.89
C SER A 191 -8.75 -35.23 10.13
N THR A 192 -9.53 -34.97 11.18
CA THR A 192 -9.56 -35.73 12.45
C THR A 192 -10.73 -36.72 12.47
N PRO A 193 -10.53 -37.99 12.88
CA PRO A 193 -11.61 -38.96 12.91
C PRO A 193 -12.58 -38.75 14.08
N PHE A 194 -13.80 -39.25 13.90
CA PHE A 194 -14.84 -39.31 14.91
C PHE A 194 -14.58 -40.49 15.87
N ARG A 195 -14.41 -40.21 17.17
CA ARG A 195 -14.29 -41.23 18.22
C ARG A 195 -15.66 -41.47 18.87
N VAL A 196 -16.13 -42.71 18.83
CA VAL A 196 -17.50 -43.07 19.24
C VAL A 196 -17.51 -43.42 20.73
N ALA A 197 -17.90 -42.47 21.59
CA ALA A 197 -18.00 -42.72 23.03
C ALA A 197 -19.20 -43.59 23.40
N THR A 198 -20.36 -43.33 22.79
CA THR A 198 -21.60 -44.09 23.01
C THR A 198 -22.09 -44.69 21.70
N GLY A 199 -22.38 -45.98 21.69
CA GLY A 199 -22.91 -46.66 20.50
C GLY A 199 -24.34 -46.22 20.20
N GLY A 200 -24.67 -46.06 18.93
CA GLY A 200 -25.97 -45.54 18.50
C GLY A 200 -25.95 -45.05 17.05
N ASP A 201 -27.05 -44.44 16.67
CA ASP A 201 -27.18 -43.79 15.37
C ASP A 201 -26.63 -42.36 15.41
N TYR A 202 -25.91 -41.98 14.37
CA TYR A 202 -25.36 -40.65 14.14
C TYR A 202 -25.64 -40.20 12.70
N TYR A 203 -25.44 -38.92 12.43
CA TYR A 203 -25.58 -38.34 11.09
C TYR A 203 -24.30 -37.62 10.70
N LEU A 204 -23.79 -37.91 9.50
CA LEU A 204 -22.78 -37.09 8.85
C LEU A 204 -23.49 -36.03 8.01
N ALA A 205 -23.38 -34.77 8.40
CA ALA A 205 -23.75 -33.64 7.57
C ALA A 205 -22.59 -33.30 6.64
N VAL A 206 -22.88 -33.20 5.34
CA VAL A 206 -21.92 -32.79 4.32
C VAL A 206 -22.45 -31.50 3.70
N SER A 207 -21.71 -30.39 3.83
CA SER A 207 -22.20 -29.04 3.50
C SER A 207 -21.37 -28.40 2.39
N GLY A 208 -22.05 -27.96 1.32
CA GLY A 208 -21.40 -27.36 0.15
C GLY A 208 -21.03 -25.88 0.31
N ASN A 209 -21.52 -25.20 1.34
CA ASN A 209 -21.31 -23.76 1.60
C ASN A 209 -21.69 -22.84 0.44
N SER A 210 -20.77 -22.57 -0.50
CA SER A 210 -21.03 -21.73 -1.68
C SER A 210 -20.98 -22.52 -2.99
N TYR A 211 -20.73 -23.82 -2.91
CA TYR A 211 -20.57 -24.70 -4.07
C TYR A 211 -21.87 -25.42 -4.42
N ILE A 212 -22.02 -25.73 -5.70
CA ILE A 212 -23.04 -26.65 -6.21
C ILE A 212 -22.38 -27.80 -6.96
N GLY A 213 -23.05 -28.93 -7.04
CA GLY A 213 -22.62 -30.08 -7.83
C GLY A 213 -22.33 -31.32 -7.00
N ARG A 214 -21.82 -32.35 -7.68
CA ARG A 214 -21.69 -33.69 -7.11
C ARG A 214 -20.48 -33.81 -6.19
N TYR A 215 -20.69 -34.36 -5.01
CA TYR A 215 -19.62 -34.79 -4.12
C TYR A 215 -19.69 -36.29 -3.86
N THR A 216 -18.63 -36.80 -3.25
CA THR A 216 -18.52 -38.20 -2.85
C THR A 216 -17.83 -38.22 -1.51
N GLN A 217 -18.34 -39.04 -0.59
CA GLN A 217 -17.82 -39.09 0.75
C GLN A 217 -17.62 -40.53 1.19
N SER A 218 -16.43 -40.84 1.70
CA SER A 218 -16.06 -42.19 2.13
C SER A 218 -15.96 -42.29 3.64
N MET A 219 -16.38 -43.43 4.20
CA MET A 219 -16.29 -43.75 5.62
C MET A 219 -15.38 -44.97 5.82
N ARG A 220 -14.41 -44.86 6.73
CA ARG A 220 -13.47 -45.94 7.08
C ARG A 220 -13.38 -46.10 8.59
N LEU A 221 -13.43 -47.35 9.04
CA LEU A 221 -13.03 -47.71 10.41
C LEU A 221 -11.50 -47.72 10.50
N LEU A 222 -10.99 -47.05 11.52
CA LEU A 222 -9.58 -47.02 11.87
C LEU A 222 -9.31 -47.95 13.06
N SER A 223 -8.09 -48.47 13.12
CA SER A 223 -7.54 -49.17 14.27
C SER A 223 -6.46 -48.30 14.90
N ASP A 224 -6.37 -48.35 16.22
CA ASP A 224 -5.45 -47.60 17.08
C ASP A 224 -4.67 -48.66 17.88
N ASP A 225 -3.33 -48.70 17.72
CA ASP A 225 -2.49 -49.76 18.28
C ASP A 225 -2.21 -49.60 19.79
N PHE A 226 -2.30 -48.37 20.30
CA PHE A 226 -2.22 -48.03 21.72
C PHE A 226 -3.25 -46.98 22.12
N THR A 227 -4.39 -47.45 22.63
CA THR A 227 -5.44 -46.54 23.15
C THR A 227 -5.19 -46.10 24.59
N VAL A 228 -5.85 -45.01 25.02
CA VAL A 228 -5.87 -44.55 26.43
C VAL A 228 -6.35 -45.63 27.40
N ASP A 229 -7.30 -46.47 26.98
CA ASP A 229 -7.84 -47.56 27.82
C ASP A 229 -6.97 -48.83 27.81
N ALA A 230 -6.05 -48.94 26.85
CA ALA A 230 -5.11 -50.06 26.72
C ALA A 230 -3.69 -49.54 26.43
N PRO A 231 -3.08 -48.77 27.35
CA PRO A 231 -1.77 -48.17 27.10
C PRO A 231 -0.68 -49.24 27.02
N GLY A 232 0.35 -48.96 26.23
CA GLY A 232 1.57 -49.74 26.22
C GLY A 232 2.24 -49.74 27.61
N LYS A 233 3.09 -50.74 27.88
CA LYS A 233 3.91 -50.79 29.11
C LYS A 233 5.38 -50.73 28.74
N LEU A 234 6.09 -49.77 29.34
CA LEU A 234 7.53 -49.59 29.21
C LEU A 234 8.21 -49.83 30.56
N SER A 235 9.18 -50.73 30.58
CA SER A 235 10.01 -51.02 31.76
C SER A 235 11.44 -50.55 31.48
N GLU A 236 12.23 -50.31 32.52
CA GLU A 236 13.61 -49.83 32.36
C GLU A 236 14.42 -50.75 31.43
N GLY A 237 15.11 -50.13 30.47
CA GLY A 237 15.89 -50.79 29.43
C GLY A 237 15.08 -51.39 28.28
N ALA A 238 13.75 -51.50 28.39
CA ALA A 238 12.90 -52.11 27.39
C ALA A 238 12.47 -51.11 26.29
N GLN A 239 12.25 -51.65 25.08
CA GLN A 239 11.78 -50.92 23.90
C GLN A 239 10.46 -51.50 23.38
N ARG A 240 9.64 -50.67 22.74
CA ARG A 240 8.38 -51.01 22.05
C ARG A 240 8.33 -50.33 20.69
N SER A 241 7.61 -50.93 19.75
CA SER A 241 7.25 -50.31 18.47
C SER A 241 5.77 -49.91 18.52
N GLY A 242 5.42 -48.83 17.83
CA GLY A 242 4.04 -48.39 17.65
C GLY A 242 3.87 -47.56 16.38
N SER A 243 2.63 -47.19 16.08
CA SER A 243 2.33 -46.28 14.98
C SER A 243 1.24 -45.27 15.26
N LEU A 244 1.43 -44.06 14.74
CA LEU A 244 0.36 -43.05 14.71
C LEU A 244 -0.41 -43.24 13.40
N GLU A 245 -1.64 -43.74 13.48
CA GLU A 245 -2.42 -44.17 12.32
C GLU A 245 -3.22 -43.05 11.65
N PHE A 246 -3.55 -41.98 12.38
CA PHE A 246 -4.42 -40.90 11.91
C PHE A 246 -4.17 -39.56 12.63
N ASN A 247 -4.72 -38.47 12.10
CA ASN A 247 -4.54 -37.16 12.73
C ASN A 247 -5.20 -37.10 14.11
N GLY A 248 -4.45 -36.62 15.09
CA GLY A 248 -4.91 -36.61 16.49
C GLY A 248 -4.84 -37.98 17.16
N ASP A 249 -4.10 -38.92 16.57
CA ASP A 249 -3.73 -40.15 17.24
C ASP A 249 -2.67 -39.94 18.32
N THR A 250 -2.82 -40.63 19.44
CA THR A 250 -1.95 -40.49 20.61
C THR A 250 -1.74 -41.83 21.27
N ASP A 251 -0.50 -42.29 21.34
CA ASP A 251 -0.17 -43.61 21.89
C ASP A 251 0.38 -43.47 23.31
N PRO A 252 -0.37 -43.85 24.36
CA PRO A 252 0.09 -43.77 25.73
C PRO A 252 0.86 -45.03 26.13
N PHE A 253 1.99 -44.82 26.81
CA PHE A 253 2.80 -45.84 27.45
C PHE A 253 2.91 -45.55 28.94
N THR A 254 2.64 -46.54 29.78
CA THR A 254 2.81 -46.47 31.23
C THR A 254 4.20 -46.91 31.65
N ILE A 255 4.80 -46.16 32.56
CA ILE A 255 6.10 -46.44 33.20
C ILE A 255 5.94 -46.37 34.72
N THR A 256 6.72 -47.14 35.47
CA THR A 256 6.77 -47.07 36.95
C THR A 256 8.01 -46.32 37.37
N THR A 257 7.84 -45.33 38.25
CA THR A 257 8.91 -44.45 38.72
C THR A 257 9.08 -44.48 40.23
N VAL A 258 10.25 -44.05 40.70
CA VAL A 258 10.56 -43.81 42.11
C VAL A 258 10.87 -42.33 42.32
N ALA A 259 10.29 -41.72 43.36
CA ALA A 259 10.51 -40.31 43.69
C ALA A 259 12.00 -39.98 43.80
N GLY A 260 12.41 -38.86 43.20
CA GLY A 260 13.78 -38.35 43.19
C GLY A 260 14.70 -39.00 42.15
N GLN A 261 14.27 -40.07 41.45
CA GLN A 261 15.05 -40.67 40.37
C GLN A 261 14.76 -39.99 39.02
N ILE A 262 15.79 -39.90 38.18
CA ILE A 262 15.76 -39.35 36.83
C ILE A 262 15.63 -40.48 35.81
N TYR A 263 14.66 -40.34 34.92
CA TYR A 263 14.36 -41.28 33.84
C TYR A 263 14.61 -40.62 32.48
N THR A 264 15.08 -41.40 31.50
CA THR A 264 15.24 -40.97 30.10
C THR A 264 14.33 -41.81 29.21
N VAL A 265 13.51 -41.18 28.37
CA VAL A 265 12.69 -41.83 27.35
C VAL A 265 13.20 -41.42 25.98
N THR A 266 13.44 -42.37 25.09
CA THR A 266 13.92 -42.14 23.73
C THR A 266 12.93 -42.72 22.74
N LEU A 267 12.52 -41.93 21.75
CA LEU A 267 11.73 -42.36 20.60
C LEU A 267 12.54 -42.19 19.32
N ASN A 268 12.49 -43.20 18.44
CA ASN A 268 13.14 -43.18 17.13
C ASN A 268 12.13 -43.47 16.02
N THR A 269 12.22 -42.76 14.90
CA THR A 269 11.48 -43.06 13.67
C THR A 269 12.42 -43.64 12.59
N GLN A 270 11.86 -44.02 11.44
CA GLN A 270 12.64 -44.45 10.28
C GLN A 270 13.45 -43.30 9.69
N ALA A 271 14.63 -43.59 9.11
CA ALA A 271 15.55 -42.55 8.63
C ALA A 271 14.99 -41.63 7.53
N SER A 272 13.99 -42.10 6.78
CA SER A 272 13.30 -41.35 5.71
C SER A 272 12.04 -40.64 6.17
N GLU A 273 11.68 -40.72 7.46
CA GLU A 273 10.47 -40.10 7.99
C GLU A 273 10.72 -38.62 8.27
N GLY A 274 10.03 -37.75 7.52
CA GLY A 274 10.17 -36.30 7.65
C GLY A 274 9.15 -35.65 8.58
N ARG A 275 8.14 -36.41 9.06
CA ARG A 275 7.07 -35.92 9.94
C ARG A 275 7.50 -35.99 11.41
N THR A 276 7.26 -34.93 12.16
CA THR A 276 7.69 -34.81 13.55
C THR A 276 6.79 -35.60 14.51
N VAL A 277 7.39 -36.39 15.41
CA VAL A 277 6.74 -37.05 16.54
C VAL A 277 7.22 -36.43 17.85
N TYR A 278 6.26 -36.10 18.70
CA TYR A 278 6.46 -35.53 20.03
C TYR A 278 6.30 -36.62 21.08
N LEU A 279 7.05 -36.49 22.18
CA LEU A 279 6.88 -37.27 23.39
C LEU A 279 6.40 -36.36 24.51
N ASN A 280 5.22 -36.62 25.05
CA ASN A 280 4.64 -35.84 26.15
C ASN A 280 4.48 -36.70 27.40
N LEU A 281 4.98 -36.23 28.55
CA LEU A 281 4.94 -36.97 29.80
C LEU A 281 3.88 -36.41 30.75
N TYR A 282 3.17 -37.29 31.41
CA TYR A 282 2.15 -36.98 32.41
C TYR A 282 2.40 -37.77 33.70
N ASP A 283 2.21 -37.13 34.85
CA ASP A 283 2.32 -37.77 36.17
C ASP A 283 1.12 -38.70 36.46
N GLY A 284 1.15 -39.37 37.62
CA GLY A 284 0.08 -40.29 38.03
C GLY A 284 -1.29 -39.63 38.30
N ASN A 285 -1.38 -38.31 38.30
CA ASN A 285 -2.63 -37.54 38.38
C ASN A 285 -3.05 -36.97 37.02
N GLY A 286 -2.31 -37.28 35.94
CA GLY A 286 -2.54 -36.73 34.61
C GLY A 286 -2.05 -35.30 34.43
N GLN A 287 -1.26 -34.75 35.36
CA GLN A 287 -0.62 -33.44 35.20
C GLN A 287 0.56 -33.54 34.25
N TYR A 288 0.76 -32.52 33.43
CA TYR A 288 1.87 -32.46 32.48
C TYR A 288 3.22 -32.38 33.22
N ALA A 289 4.09 -33.35 32.97
CA ALA A 289 5.38 -33.52 33.66
C ALA A 289 6.59 -33.34 32.74
N GLY A 290 6.39 -33.09 31.44
CA GLY A 290 7.47 -32.76 30.51
C GLY A 290 7.12 -32.87 29.01
N ALA A 291 7.85 -32.10 28.20
CA ALA A 291 7.73 -32.02 26.75
C ALA A 291 8.99 -32.57 26.05
N GLY A 292 8.84 -33.30 24.95
CA GLY A 292 9.90 -33.57 23.99
C GLY A 292 9.91 -32.54 22.86
N SER A 293 11.06 -31.91 22.62
CA SER A 293 11.30 -31.03 21.48
C SER A 293 11.49 -31.81 20.18
N GLN A 294 11.26 -31.14 19.05
CA GLN A 294 11.25 -31.68 17.68
C GLN A 294 12.40 -32.65 17.39
N MET A 295 12.09 -33.68 16.59
CA MET A 295 13.02 -34.72 16.16
C MET A 295 14.34 -34.15 15.63
N ALA A 296 15.46 -34.64 16.15
CA ALA A 296 16.79 -34.39 15.62
C ALA A 296 17.38 -35.73 15.17
N ASN A 297 17.80 -35.83 13.90
CA ASN A 297 18.34 -37.06 13.31
C ASN A 297 17.44 -38.31 13.49
N ASN A 298 16.12 -38.14 13.45
CA ASN A 298 15.11 -39.18 13.67
C ASN A 298 15.03 -39.73 15.11
N GLU A 299 15.56 -38.99 16.08
CA GLU A 299 15.51 -39.32 17.51
C GLU A 299 14.87 -38.16 18.30
N THR A 300 13.97 -38.50 19.21
CA THR A 300 13.36 -37.61 20.21
C THR A 300 13.70 -38.14 21.59
N VAL A 301 14.26 -37.31 22.49
CA VAL A 301 14.67 -37.72 23.84
C VAL A 301 14.03 -36.81 24.89
N VAL A 302 13.40 -37.41 25.89
CA VAL A 302 12.85 -36.73 27.07
C VAL A 302 13.57 -37.23 28.32
N ARG A 303 13.99 -36.32 29.19
CA ARG A 303 14.53 -36.63 30.53
C ARG A 303 13.67 -35.96 31.58
N PHE A 304 13.42 -36.62 32.70
CA PHE A 304 12.64 -36.03 33.79
C PHE A 304 13.02 -36.67 35.12
N GLN A 305 12.98 -35.90 36.20
CA GLN A 305 13.01 -36.42 37.57
C GLN A 305 11.58 -36.68 38.04
N ALA A 306 11.32 -37.87 38.59
CA ALA A 306 10.01 -38.20 39.13
C ALA A 306 9.80 -37.51 40.49
N ASP A 307 8.80 -36.63 40.58
CA ASP A 307 8.44 -35.97 41.85
C ASP A 307 7.80 -36.95 42.85
N LYS A 308 7.21 -38.05 42.37
CA LYS A 308 6.53 -39.07 43.17
C LYS A 308 6.85 -40.47 42.67
N SER A 309 6.85 -41.43 43.58
CA SER A 309 6.84 -42.85 43.22
C SER A 309 5.45 -43.22 42.72
N GLY A 310 5.34 -43.85 41.55
CA GLY A 310 4.03 -44.18 40.98
C GLY A 310 4.07 -44.55 39.51
N THR A 311 2.93 -44.47 38.84
CA THR A 311 2.82 -44.70 37.40
C THR A 311 2.77 -43.36 36.67
N TYR A 312 3.63 -43.17 35.68
CA TYR A 312 3.62 -42.03 34.76
C TYR A 312 3.17 -42.51 33.38
N THR A 313 2.64 -41.61 32.56
CA THR A 313 2.23 -41.87 31.19
C THR A 313 3.06 -41.04 30.22
N VAL A 314 3.72 -41.72 29.28
CA VAL A 314 4.40 -41.12 28.13
C VAL A 314 3.47 -41.23 26.93
N ARG A 315 3.22 -40.14 26.19
CA ARG A 315 2.41 -40.14 24.97
C ARG A 315 3.28 -39.86 23.76
N ALA A 316 3.22 -40.70 22.74
CA ALA A 316 3.72 -40.38 21.42
C ALA A 316 2.59 -39.76 20.58
N GLU A 317 2.84 -38.63 19.92
CA GLU A 317 1.83 -37.95 19.10
C GLU A 317 2.46 -37.10 17.98
N SER A 318 1.67 -36.73 16.97
CA SER A 318 2.11 -35.87 15.86
C SER A 318 1.05 -34.82 15.51
N TYR A 319 1.50 -33.59 15.23
CA TYR A 319 0.66 -32.52 14.70
C TYR A 319 0.71 -32.41 13.17
N ALA A 320 1.51 -33.25 12.51
CA ALA A 320 1.57 -33.29 11.06
C ALA A 320 0.30 -33.94 10.49
N THR A 321 -0.15 -33.49 9.32
CA THR A 321 -1.24 -34.17 8.60
C THR A 321 -0.76 -35.54 8.11
N LEU A 322 -1.32 -36.60 8.69
CA LEU A 322 -1.04 -37.99 8.39
C LEU A 322 -1.93 -38.48 7.24
N SER A 323 -1.31 -38.65 6.07
CA SER A 323 -1.91 -39.36 4.93
C SER A 323 -1.61 -40.87 4.95
N THR A 324 -0.59 -41.28 5.70
CA THR A 324 -0.18 -42.68 5.96
C THR A 324 0.23 -42.83 7.42
N ALA A 325 0.17 -44.04 7.97
CA ALA A 325 0.60 -44.31 9.35
C ALA A 325 2.09 -43.98 9.54
N LEU A 326 2.45 -43.41 10.70
CA LEU A 326 3.82 -43.05 11.07
C LEU A 326 4.35 -44.07 12.07
N GLN A 327 5.41 -44.79 11.68
CA GLN A 327 6.00 -45.87 12.49
C GLN A 327 7.14 -45.34 13.38
N TYR A 328 7.15 -45.74 14.66
CA TYR A 328 8.21 -45.36 15.60
C TYR A 328 8.57 -46.50 16.58
N THR A 329 9.64 -46.30 17.32
CA THR A 329 9.99 -47.13 18.49
C THR A 329 10.29 -46.26 19.70
N VAL A 330 9.85 -46.67 20.89
CA VAL A 330 10.04 -45.93 22.15
C VAL A 330 10.73 -46.82 23.19
N LYS A 331 11.65 -46.24 23.97
CA LYS A 331 12.49 -46.93 24.94
C LYS A 331 12.59 -46.13 26.24
N LEU A 332 12.49 -46.81 27.39
CA LEU A 332 12.82 -46.25 28.70
C LEU A 332 14.27 -46.64 29.07
N GLY A 333 15.10 -45.67 29.43
CA GLY A 333 16.46 -45.85 29.94
C GLY A 333 16.49 -46.35 31.39
N VAL A 334 17.69 -46.53 31.94
CA VAL A 334 17.91 -46.90 33.35
C VAL A 334 17.85 -45.63 34.22
N ALA A 335 17.26 -45.72 35.40
CA ALA A 335 17.12 -44.58 36.32
C ALA A 335 18.46 -44.11 36.93
N ALA A 336 18.62 -42.79 37.12
CA ALA A 336 19.78 -42.16 37.76
C ALA A 336 19.37 -41.28 38.95
N SER A 337 20.26 -41.08 39.94
CA SER A 337 19.97 -40.26 41.13
C SER A 337 20.47 -38.81 41.00
N ASP A 338 19.81 -37.92 41.74
CA ASP A 338 20.04 -36.48 41.83
C ASP A 338 21.24 -36.14 42.75
N ASP A 339 21.95 -35.04 42.50
CA ASP A 339 23.19 -34.65 43.19
C ASP A 339 23.03 -33.53 44.22
N TYR A 340 22.14 -32.55 44.02
CA TYR A 340 21.61 -31.70 45.09
C TYR A 340 20.09 -31.61 45.03
N GLY A 341 19.46 -31.48 46.20
CA GLY A 341 18.00 -31.49 46.26
C GLY A 341 17.35 -30.20 45.78
N ASN A 342 16.20 -30.34 45.13
CA ASN A 342 15.36 -29.24 44.66
C ASN A 342 14.61 -28.46 45.75
N THR A 343 14.79 -28.83 47.02
CA THR A 343 14.01 -28.27 48.14
C THR A 343 14.89 -27.59 49.17
N ARG A 344 14.31 -26.65 49.92
CA ARG A 344 14.99 -25.99 51.04
C ARG A 344 15.39 -26.94 52.16
N ALA A 345 14.70 -28.08 52.28
CA ALA A 345 15.01 -29.09 53.29
C ALA A 345 16.30 -29.84 52.96
N ASP A 346 16.59 -29.98 51.67
CA ASP A 346 17.70 -30.77 51.12
C ASP A 346 18.78 -29.90 50.48
N ALA A 347 18.69 -28.58 50.68
CA ALA A 347 19.58 -27.60 50.08
C ALA A 347 21.03 -27.78 50.57
N GLY A 348 21.98 -27.78 49.64
CA GLY A 348 23.41 -27.78 49.93
C GLY A 348 23.83 -26.52 50.67
N LEU A 349 24.85 -26.59 51.53
CA LEU A 349 25.35 -25.40 52.24
C LEU A 349 26.40 -24.66 51.39
N LEU A 350 26.13 -23.42 51.00
CA LEU A 350 27.07 -22.54 50.29
C LEU A 350 27.60 -21.44 51.24
N ALA A 351 28.76 -21.70 51.83
CA ALA A 351 29.47 -20.69 52.63
C ALA A 351 30.02 -19.56 51.74
N LEU A 352 30.05 -18.33 52.26
CA LEU A 352 30.65 -17.19 51.56
C LEU A 352 32.14 -17.46 51.26
N GLY A 353 32.53 -17.31 49.99
CA GLY A 353 33.86 -17.60 49.46
C GLY A 353 34.09 -19.06 49.06
N ALA A 354 33.12 -19.97 49.23
CA ALA A 354 33.23 -21.37 48.81
C ALA A 354 32.79 -21.57 47.34
N THR A 355 33.33 -22.62 46.73
CA THR A 355 32.93 -23.12 45.40
C THR A 355 32.38 -24.54 45.55
N LEU A 356 31.18 -24.80 45.03
CA LEU A 356 30.57 -26.13 44.98
C LEU A 356 30.41 -26.58 43.53
N HIS A 357 30.42 -27.89 43.29
CA HIS A 357 30.19 -28.51 41.98
C HIS A 357 28.86 -29.27 42.00
N GLY A 358 28.05 -29.12 40.94
CA GLY A 358 26.80 -29.84 40.75
C GLY A 358 26.53 -30.13 39.28
N LYS A 359 25.40 -30.76 38.96
CA LYS A 359 25.06 -31.14 37.60
C LYS A 359 23.56 -31.15 37.41
N VAL A 360 23.03 -30.41 36.43
CA VAL A 360 21.61 -30.48 36.10
C VAL A 360 21.33 -31.76 35.33
N GLN A 361 20.65 -32.75 35.88
CA GLN A 361 20.44 -34.06 35.24
C GLN A 361 19.08 -34.24 34.55
N ALA A 362 18.12 -33.34 34.80
CA ALA A 362 16.83 -33.28 34.10
C ALA A 362 16.39 -31.82 33.84
N PRO A 363 15.44 -31.54 32.93
CA PRO A 363 14.95 -30.18 32.67
C PRO A 363 14.23 -29.54 33.88
N ASN A 364 13.66 -30.36 34.77
CA ASN A 364 12.97 -29.94 35.99
C ASN A 364 13.86 -30.03 37.24
N ASP A 365 15.10 -30.44 37.07
CA ASP A 365 16.08 -30.53 38.15
C ASP A 365 16.68 -29.14 38.43
N VAL A 366 16.77 -28.82 39.71
CA VAL A 366 17.07 -27.49 40.22
C VAL A 366 17.85 -27.62 41.52
N ASP A 367 19.14 -27.41 41.48
CA ASP A 367 19.96 -27.51 42.69
C ASP A 367 19.80 -26.28 43.58
N LEU A 368 19.46 -26.49 44.86
CA LEU A 368 19.27 -25.41 45.84
C LEU A 368 20.44 -25.34 46.83
N PHE A 369 20.96 -24.13 47.08
CA PHE A 369 22.06 -23.87 48.00
C PHE A 369 21.72 -22.80 49.03
N LYS A 370 21.89 -23.08 50.33
CA LYS A 370 21.63 -22.13 51.42
C LYS A 370 22.86 -21.28 51.76
N THR A 371 22.67 -19.97 51.95
CA THR A 371 23.68 -19.02 52.46
C THR A 371 23.08 -17.98 53.43
N GLU A 372 23.91 -17.21 54.15
CA GLU A 372 23.47 -16.19 55.13
C GLU A 372 24.00 -14.80 54.73
N LEU A 373 23.11 -13.80 54.60
CA LEU A 373 23.45 -12.44 54.13
C LEU A 373 23.07 -11.37 55.16
N ALA A 374 23.80 -10.25 55.20
CA ALA A 374 23.52 -9.09 56.04
C ALA A 374 22.76 -7.99 55.27
N ALA A 375 21.97 -7.17 55.97
CA ALA A 375 21.27 -6.03 55.36
C ALA A 375 22.27 -4.93 54.95
N GLY A 376 22.07 -4.33 53.77
CA GLY A 376 22.85 -3.20 53.27
C GLY A 376 24.27 -3.55 52.80
N VAL A 377 24.60 -4.83 52.63
CA VAL A 377 25.90 -5.29 52.13
C VAL A 377 25.71 -5.93 50.75
N THR A 378 26.53 -5.55 49.77
CA THR A 378 26.46 -6.07 48.40
C THR A 378 27.23 -7.39 48.28
N TYR A 379 26.56 -8.43 47.77
CA TYR A 379 27.14 -9.76 47.55
C TYR A 379 27.06 -10.14 46.07
N THR A 380 28.06 -10.86 45.55
CA THR A 380 28.05 -11.42 44.19
C THR A 380 27.83 -12.93 44.24
N PHE A 381 27.00 -13.43 43.34
CA PHE A 381 26.72 -14.85 43.11
C PHE A 381 27.15 -15.19 41.69
N SER A 382 27.73 -16.36 41.48
CA SER A 382 28.08 -16.82 40.13
C SER A 382 27.89 -18.32 39.97
N MET A 383 27.60 -18.71 38.74
CA MET A 383 27.57 -20.08 38.26
C MET A 383 28.45 -20.18 37.02
N ALA A 384 29.18 -21.28 36.83
CA ALA A 384 29.98 -21.53 35.64
C ALA A 384 29.87 -23.00 35.22
N ALA A 385 29.53 -23.25 33.96
CA ALA A 385 29.46 -24.62 33.42
C ALA A 385 30.85 -25.24 33.21
N ASP A 386 30.96 -26.53 33.52
CA ASP A 386 32.13 -27.36 33.24
C ASP A 386 32.07 -27.82 31.77
N GLY A 387 32.45 -26.95 30.83
CA GLY A 387 32.59 -27.25 29.40
C GLY A 387 31.73 -26.39 28.47
N THR A 388 31.72 -26.73 27.17
CA THR A 388 30.96 -25.98 26.16
C THR A 388 29.51 -26.44 26.14
N ILE A 389 28.60 -25.63 26.68
CA ILE A 389 27.16 -25.82 26.56
C ILE A 389 26.53 -24.71 25.72
N PRO A 390 25.32 -24.89 25.16
CA PRO A 390 24.64 -23.83 24.42
C PRO A 390 24.51 -22.56 25.28
N SER A 391 24.80 -21.40 24.70
CA SER A 391 24.47 -20.12 25.31
C SER A 391 22.98 -20.10 25.71
N TYR A 392 22.61 -19.34 26.74
CA TYR A 392 21.21 -19.19 27.19
C TYR A 392 20.58 -20.43 27.84
N SER A 393 21.38 -21.40 28.28
CA SER A 393 20.86 -22.65 28.82
C SER A 393 21.08 -22.83 30.33
N GLN A 394 21.49 -21.78 31.04
CA GLN A 394 21.77 -21.78 32.48
C GLN A 394 21.02 -20.63 33.16
N ALA A 395 20.49 -20.87 34.35
CA ALA A 395 19.81 -19.87 35.16
C ALA A 395 20.21 -19.96 36.63
N LEU A 396 20.50 -18.80 37.21
CA LEU A 396 20.88 -18.65 38.61
C LEU A 396 19.98 -17.59 39.25
N ALA A 397 19.34 -17.92 40.37
CA ALA A 397 18.43 -17.01 41.08
C ALA A 397 18.62 -17.07 42.60
N LEU A 398 18.52 -15.95 43.29
CA LEU A 398 18.54 -15.86 44.74
C LEU A 398 17.12 -15.70 45.29
N GLN A 399 16.75 -16.53 46.25
CA GLN A 399 15.48 -16.46 46.96
C GLN A 399 15.67 -16.04 48.42
N ASP A 400 14.70 -15.29 48.95
CA ASP A 400 14.63 -14.96 50.37
C ASP A 400 14.18 -16.16 51.25
N GLY A 401 14.18 -15.97 52.57
CA GLY A 401 13.71 -16.94 53.55
C GLY A 401 12.23 -17.34 53.42
N ALA A 402 11.42 -16.60 52.64
CA ALA A 402 10.00 -16.86 52.44
C ALA A 402 9.67 -17.61 51.13
N GLY A 403 10.57 -17.65 50.15
CA GLY A 403 10.29 -18.26 48.84
C GLY A 403 10.49 -17.35 47.65
N ASN A 404 10.59 -16.04 47.88
CA ASN A 404 10.50 -15.06 46.81
C ASN A 404 11.87 -14.88 46.15
N THR A 405 11.92 -14.94 44.83
CA THR A 405 13.11 -14.53 44.08
C THR A 405 13.35 -13.05 44.26
N VAL A 406 14.51 -12.69 44.80
CA VAL A 406 14.92 -11.31 45.08
C VAL A 406 15.98 -10.79 44.12
N ALA A 407 16.72 -11.68 43.45
CA ALA A 407 17.69 -11.35 42.41
C ALA A 407 17.92 -12.56 41.49
N SER A 408 18.35 -12.33 40.25
CA SER A 408 18.65 -13.39 39.29
C SER A 408 19.61 -12.93 38.21
N ALA A 409 20.43 -13.84 37.67
CA ALA A 409 21.29 -13.56 36.53
C ALA A 409 20.47 -13.21 35.28
N ARG A 410 21.03 -12.33 34.43
CA ARG A 410 20.40 -11.90 33.18
C ARG A 410 20.34 -13.03 32.15
N TYR A 411 19.25 -13.07 31.39
CA TYR A 411 19.09 -14.00 30.27
C TYR A 411 20.17 -13.75 29.21
N GLY A 412 21.17 -14.64 29.12
CA GLY A 412 22.10 -14.67 27.99
C GLY A 412 23.48 -14.02 28.12
N SER A 413 23.88 -13.57 29.31
CA SER A 413 25.25 -13.15 29.61
C SER A 413 25.77 -13.90 30.85
N ASP A 414 27.04 -13.65 31.22
CA ASP A 414 27.73 -14.21 32.39
C ASP A 414 26.77 -14.55 33.53
N THR A 415 26.74 -15.81 33.96
CA THR A 415 25.81 -16.35 34.96
C THR A 415 26.17 -15.89 36.38
N SER A 416 26.33 -14.59 36.56
CA SER A 416 26.62 -13.91 37.81
C SER A 416 25.75 -12.68 38.02
N PHE A 417 25.40 -12.39 39.28
CA PHE A 417 24.69 -11.17 39.69
C PHE A 417 25.12 -10.69 41.07
N SER A 418 25.02 -9.39 41.31
CA SER A 418 25.14 -8.77 42.63
C SER A 418 23.76 -8.66 43.31
N TYR A 419 23.70 -8.51 44.64
CA TYR A 419 22.47 -8.18 45.36
C TYR A 419 22.76 -7.53 46.73
N THR A 420 22.01 -6.47 47.05
CA THR A 420 22.11 -5.71 48.31
C THR A 420 20.83 -5.87 49.16
N PRO A 421 20.81 -6.76 50.17
CA PRO A 421 19.59 -7.10 50.90
C PRO A 421 19.04 -5.93 51.71
N THR A 422 17.73 -5.70 51.67
CA THR A 422 17.06 -4.75 52.60
C THR A 422 16.98 -5.29 54.04
N LYS A 423 17.09 -6.61 54.22
CA LYS A 423 17.04 -7.32 55.51
C LYS A 423 18.03 -8.48 55.49
N GLY A 424 18.68 -8.75 56.63
CA GLY A 424 19.58 -9.90 56.78
C GLY A 424 18.83 -11.21 57.11
N GLY A 425 19.50 -12.34 56.92
CA GLY A 425 18.98 -13.69 57.22
C GLY A 425 19.41 -14.75 56.21
N SER A 426 18.71 -15.89 56.21
CA SER A 426 18.96 -17.01 55.30
C SER A 426 18.41 -16.71 53.89
N PHE A 427 19.23 -16.98 52.88
CA PHE A 427 18.88 -16.92 51.46
C PHE A 427 19.22 -18.25 50.77
N TYR A 428 18.57 -18.50 49.64
CA TYR A 428 18.71 -19.75 48.87
C TYR A 428 19.06 -19.43 47.41
N LEU A 429 20.24 -19.84 46.97
CA LEU A 429 20.70 -19.75 45.60
C LEU A 429 20.21 -20.98 44.82
N GLN A 430 19.44 -20.75 43.77
CA GLN A 430 18.86 -21.76 42.91
C GLN A 430 19.66 -21.82 41.60
N ALA A 431 20.27 -22.97 41.31
CA ALA A 431 20.93 -23.26 40.05
C ALA A 431 20.05 -24.18 39.18
N SER A 432 19.97 -23.89 37.89
CA SER A 432 19.19 -24.69 36.92
C SER A 432 19.76 -24.50 35.52
N GLY A 433 19.47 -25.40 34.58
CA GLY A 433 20.00 -25.26 33.22
C GLY A 433 19.89 -26.48 32.30
N TYR A 434 20.84 -26.59 31.37
CA TYR A 434 20.84 -27.59 30.31
C TYR A 434 21.02 -28.99 30.88
N THR A 435 20.11 -29.88 30.52
CA THR A 435 20.13 -31.26 30.98
C THR A 435 21.42 -31.99 30.58
N GLY A 436 22.14 -32.48 31.57
CA GLY A 436 23.41 -33.19 31.46
C GLY A 436 24.65 -32.33 31.74
N ALA A 437 24.52 -31.01 31.94
CA ALA A 437 25.64 -30.09 32.17
C ALA A 437 26.11 -30.09 33.63
N ALA A 438 27.41 -30.30 33.85
CA ALA A 438 28.04 -30.04 35.14
C ALA A 438 28.36 -28.54 35.28
N TYR A 439 28.35 -28.01 36.49
CA TYR A 439 28.61 -26.61 36.79
C TYR A 439 29.25 -26.41 38.17
N THR A 440 29.75 -25.20 38.40
CA THR A 440 30.21 -24.69 39.71
C THR A 440 29.39 -23.49 40.14
N VAL A 441 29.14 -23.32 41.45
CA VAL A 441 28.49 -22.14 42.04
C VAL A 441 29.33 -21.50 43.15
N THR A 442 29.30 -20.17 43.24
CA THR A 442 29.97 -19.38 44.28
C THR A 442 29.11 -18.22 44.80
N ALA A 443 29.39 -17.77 46.02
CA ALA A 443 28.84 -16.56 46.62
C ALA A 443 29.94 -15.80 47.37
N GLY A 444 30.05 -14.47 47.23
CA GLY A 444 31.12 -13.66 47.81
C GLY A 444 30.74 -12.22 48.12
N LEU A 445 31.57 -11.53 48.91
CA LEU A 445 31.44 -10.08 49.19
C LEU A 445 31.96 -9.26 48.00
N THR A 446 31.34 -8.10 47.78
CA THR A 446 31.71 -7.13 46.72
C THR A 446 32.07 -5.79 47.36
N VAL A 447 32.97 -5.03 46.76
CA VAL A 447 33.26 -3.64 47.18
C VAL A 447 32.21 -2.76 46.53
N ASP A 448 31.52 -1.95 47.33
CA ASP A 448 30.39 -1.09 46.93
C ASP A 448 30.81 0.38 47.13
N ASP A 449 30.53 1.24 46.15
CA ASP A 449 30.90 2.66 46.18
C ASP A 449 29.92 3.52 47.00
N PHE A 450 28.62 3.19 46.97
CA PHE A 450 27.55 3.86 47.71
C PHE A 450 26.42 2.89 48.09
N GLY A 451 26.32 2.50 49.36
CA GLY A 451 25.23 1.61 49.77
C GLY A 451 23.86 2.29 49.88
N ALA A 452 22.78 1.51 49.75
CA ALA A 452 21.38 1.90 49.90
C ALA A 452 20.90 2.20 51.35
N THR A 453 21.67 2.93 52.15
CA THR A 453 21.28 3.37 53.50
C THR A 453 21.68 4.82 53.76
N ALA A 454 21.05 5.47 54.74
CA ALA A 454 21.41 6.84 55.12
C ALA A 454 22.87 6.99 55.57
N ASP A 455 23.47 5.94 56.16
CA ASP A 455 24.84 5.96 56.66
C ASP A 455 25.89 5.70 55.57
N SER A 456 25.49 5.09 54.45
CA SER A 456 26.34 4.72 53.31
C SER A 456 26.07 5.55 52.05
N ALA A 457 25.11 6.48 52.10
CA ALA A 457 24.70 7.28 50.96
C ALA A 457 25.79 8.26 50.50
N GLY A 458 25.94 8.41 49.19
CA GLY A 458 26.70 9.48 48.56
C GLY A 458 26.11 10.85 48.85
N ARG A 459 26.88 11.92 48.61
CA ARG A 459 26.41 13.30 48.78
C ARG A 459 26.13 13.94 47.42
N LEU A 460 24.92 14.42 47.21
CA LEU A 460 24.52 15.17 46.02
C LEU A 460 24.27 16.65 46.36
N VAL A 461 24.89 17.55 45.61
CA VAL A 461 24.78 19.01 45.80
C VAL A 461 24.02 19.59 44.62
N VAL A 462 23.00 20.42 44.90
CA VAL A 462 22.22 21.09 43.84
C VAL A 462 23.17 21.90 42.94
N GLY A 463 23.08 21.67 41.63
CA GLY A 463 23.90 22.27 40.59
C GLY A 463 25.21 21.53 40.29
N THR A 464 25.55 20.47 41.04
CA THR A 464 26.77 19.68 40.82
C THR A 464 26.42 18.20 40.64
N PRO A 465 26.77 17.56 39.51
CA PRO A 465 26.54 16.14 39.33
C PRO A 465 27.44 15.28 40.22
N ALA A 466 26.97 14.07 40.56
CA ALA A 466 27.73 13.02 41.23
C ALA A 466 27.75 11.76 40.35
N ASN A 467 28.86 11.03 40.37
CA ASN A 467 28.99 9.76 39.65
C ASN A 467 28.86 8.60 40.64
N GLY A 468 28.30 7.48 40.19
CA GLY A 468 28.27 6.20 40.91
C GLY A 468 28.44 5.03 39.96
N GLU A 469 28.60 3.83 40.51
CA GLU A 469 28.76 2.58 39.78
C GLU A 469 27.83 1.51 40.35
N LEU A 470 26.87 1.05 39.54
CA LEU A 470 26.10 -0.15 39.92
C LEU A 470 26.96 -1.38 39.69
N GLU A 471 27.23 -2.13 40.76
CA GLU A 471 28.14 -3.26 40.74
C GLU A 471 27.65 -4.43 39.87
N ALA A 472 28.60 -5.25 39.42
CA ALA A 472 28.42 -6.26 38.38
C ALA A 472 27.19 -7.16 38.57
N GLY A 473 26.33 -7.19 37.55
CA GLY A 473 25.20 -8.10 37.43
C GLY A 473 23.90 -7.69 38.12
N GLY A 474 23.80 -6.44 38.58
CA GLY A 474 22.54 -5.68 38.58
C GLY A 474 21.63 -5.77 39.81
N GLY A 475 22.04 -6.30 40.96
CA GLY A 475 21.19 -6.19 42.17
C GLY A 475 21.59 -5.06 43.11
N ASP A 476 22.47 -4.17 42.66
CA ASP A 476 23.02 -3.09 43.44
C ASP A 476 22.10 -1.87 43.52
N ARG A 477 22.24 -1.09 44.59
CA ARG A 477 21.39 0.06 44.88
C ARG A 477 22.18 1.15 45.60
N ASP A 478 22.12 2.34 45.02
CA ASP A 478 22.95 3.45 45.47
C ASP A 478 22.06 4.61 45.89
N TRP A 479 22.32 5.15 47.08
CA TRP A 479 21.58 6.30 47.59
C TRP A 479 22.46 7.55 47.58
N PHE A 480 21.88 8.69 47.15
CA PHE A 480 22.51 10.01 47.26
C PHE A 480 21.66 10.96 48.09
N ALA A 481 22.23 11.48 49.17
CA ALA A 481 21.59 12.47 50.03
C ALA A 481 21.69 13.88 49.42
N VAL A 482 20.56 14.58 49.34
CA VAL A 482 20.46 15.97 48.84
C VAL A 482 19.58 16.82 49.78
N THR A 483 19.99 18.06 50.06
CA THR A 483 19.17 19.01 50.82
C THR A 483 18.40 19.93 49.89
N LEU A 484 17.08 20.02 50.07
CA LEU A 484 16.18 20.81 49.23
C LEU A 484 15.46 21.88 50.06
N ASP A 485 15.20 23.04 49.46
CA ASP A 485 14.40 24.12 50.06
C ASP A 485 12.92 23.96 49.69
N ALA A 486 12.03 24.25 50.65
CA ALA A 486 10.58 24.19 50.43
C ALA A 486 10.13 25.12 49.29
N ASP A 487 9.08 24.72 48.57
CA ASP A 487 8.40 25.47 47.51
C ASP A 487 9.29 25.84 46.31
N THR A 488 10.45 25.19 46.17
CA THR A 488 11.37 25.37 45.03
C THR A 488 11.28 24.16 44.11
N LEU A 489 11.04 24.38 42.81
CA LEU A 489 11.02 23.29 41.82
C LEU A 489 12.44 22.83 41.51
N TYR A 490 12.69 21.54 41.69
CA TYR A 490 13.94 20.89 41.32
C TYR A 490 13.70 19.83 40.24
N TRP A 491 14.68 19.66 39.36
CA TRP A 491 14.76 18.52 38.44
C TRP A 491 15.93 17.62 38.85
N PHE A 492 15.64 16.33 39.06
CA PHE A 492 16.68 15.30 39.22
C PHE A 492 16.90 14.59 37.90
N THR A 493 18.15 14.36 37.51
CA THR A 493 18.47 13.66 36.27
C THR A 493 19.38 12.47 36.52
N LEU A 494 19.09 11.35 35.85
CA LEU A 494 19.99 10.21 35.69
C LEU A 494 20.54 10.18 34.25
N LYS A 495 21.83 9.96 34.09
CA LYS A 495 22.51 9.80 32.79
C LYS A 495 23.43 8.58 32.82
N GLY A 496 23.41 7.78 31.76
CA GLY A 496 24.27 6.61 31.58
C GLY A 496 24.96 6.61 30.22
N GLN A 497 25.09 5.43 29.62
CA GLN A 497 25.86 5.20 28.39
C GLN A 497 25.34 6.01 27.20
N LYS A 498 24.02 6.12 27.03
CA LYS A 498 23.42 6.82 25.87
C LYS A 498 23.65 8.32 25.92
N GLU A 499 23.79 8.88 27.11
CA GLU A 499 24.03 10.30 27.34
C GLU A 499 25.53 10.63 27.44
N GLY A 500 26.40 9.63 27.23
CA GLY A 500 27.85 9.78 27.34
C GLY A 500 28.37 9.94 28.76
N ALA A 501 27.59 9.56 29.78
CA ALA A 501 27.87 9.81 31.20
C ALA A 501 28.09 8.52 32.01
N GLY A 502 28.75 7.53 31.41
CA GLY A 502 29.11 6.27 32.06
C GLY A 502 28.88 5.04 31.17
N THR A 503 28.80 3.87 31.76
CA THR A 503 28.61 2.57 31.09
C THR A 503 27.26 1.92 31.39
N LEU A 504 26.46 2.48 32.30
CA LEU A 504 25.12 1.99 32.60
C LEU A 504 24.24 2.09 31.35
N ASN A 505 23.76 0.95 30.85
CA ASN A 505 22.89 0.89 29.68
C ASN A 505 21.42 0.77 30.13
N GLY A 506 20.54 1.63 29.60
CA GLY A 506 19.16 1.81 30.05
C GLY A 506 18.19 0.71 29.62
N GLY A 507 18.66 -0.53 29.52
CA GLY A 507 17.80 -1.69 29.33
C GLY A 507 16.91 -1.97 30.54
N TYR A 508 16.06 -2.99 30.42
CA TYR A 508 15.05 -3.44 31.40
C TYR A 508 15.38 -3.12 32.87
N GLY A 509 14.58 -2.24 33.49
CA GLY A 509 14.40 -2.19 34.94
C GLY A 509 15.19 -1.13 35.71
N VAL A 510 15.89 -0.19 35.08
CA VAL A 510 16.51 0.93 35.82
C VAL A 510 15.45 1.67 36.64
N ALA A 511 15.65 1.74 37.95
CA ALA A 511 14.84 2.47 38.90
C ALA A 511 15.59 3.73 39.31
N PHE A 512 14.94 4.87 39.09
CA PHE A 512 15.38 6.18 39.54
C PHE A 512 14.28 6.78 40.40
N ASN A 513 14.53 6.78 41.71
CA ASN A 513 13.51 7.05 42.72
C ASN A 513 13.93 8.20 43.62
N LEU A 514 12.97 9.01 44.05
CA LEU A 514 13.15 9.99 45.11
C LEU A 514 12.48 9.48 46.39
N LEU A 515 13.23 9.49 47.49
CA LEU A 515 12.85 8.99 48.80
C LEU A 515 12.88 10.12 49.85
N ASP A 516 12.04 9.99 50.88
CA ASP A 516 12.09 10.88 52.05
C ASP A 516 13.20 10.48 53.05
N ALA A 517 13.31 11.25 54.14
CA ALA A 517 14.32 11.04 55.18
C ALA A 517 14.24 9.68 55.90
N THR A 518 13.11 8.97 55.78
CA THR A 518 12.88 7.63 56.36
C THR A 518 13.12 6.50 55.35
N GLY A 519 13.46 6.83 54.10
CA GLY A 519 13.60 5.88 53.01
C GLY A 519 12.29 5.52 52.32
N LYS A 520 11.20 6.27 52.56
CA LYS A 520 9.91 6.02 51.90
C LYS A 520 9.91 6.66 50.51
N LEU A 521 9.44 5.90 49.52
CA LEU A 521 9.27 6.38 48.14
C LEU A 521 8.29 7.56 48.06
N LEU A 522 8.75 8.65 47.46
CA LEU A 522 7.96 9.85 47.15
C LEU A 522 7.58 9.91 45.67
N MET A 523 8.53 9.60 44.79
CA MET A 523 8.35 9.69 43.34
C MET A 523 9.24 8.67 42.65
N LYS A 524 8.78 8.15 41.52
CA LYS A 524 9.50 7.22 40.64
C LYS A 524 9.43 7.76 39.22
N SER A 525 10.50 7.61 38.44
CA SER A 525 10.52 8.06 37.05
C SER A 525 9.84 7.06 36.12
N ASP A 526 9.18 7.57 35.07
CA ASP A 526 8.70 6.79 33.93
C ASP A 526 9.86 6.50 32.95
N THR A 527 10.86 5.73 33.39
CA THR A 527 11.95 5.29 32.50
C THR A 527 11.39 4.31 31.46
N SER A 528 11.51 4.65 30.18
CA SER A 528 11.07 3.79 29.08
C SER A 528 12.06 2.66 28.80
N TYR A 529 11.63 1.64 28.05
CA TYR A 529 12.39 0.45 27.64
C TYR A 529 13.73 0.75 26.91
N THR A 530 13.98 2.01 26.53
CA THR A 530 15.05 2.39 25.62
C THR A 530 15.93 3.53 26.12
N ALA A 531 15.71 4.12 27.31
CA ALA A 531 16.48 5.28 27.75
C ALA A 531 17.05 5.09 29.17
N THR A 532 18.33 5.45 29.35
CA THR A 532 18.97 5.62 30.67
C THR A 532 18.57 6.95 31.34
N THR A 533 17.85 7.82 30.64
CA THR A 533 17.41 9.12 31.16
C THR A 533 16.15 8.99 32.00
N GLY A 534 16.24 9.45 33.25
CA GLY A 534 15.08 9.80 34.07
C GLY A 534 15.18 11.26 34.47
N THR A 535 14.14 12.06 34.22
CA THR A 535 14.01 13.39 34.81
C THR A 535 12.84 13.37 35.79
N LEU A 536 13.09 13.76 37.04
CA LEU A 536 12.06 13.84 38.09
C LEU A 536 11.86 15.30 38.52
N PRO A 537 10.71 15.93 38.19
CA PRO A 537 10.35 17.23 38.73
C PRO A 537 9.79 17.07 40.14
N PHE A 538 10.33 17.81 41.11
CA PHE A 538 9.84 17.77 42.49
C PHE A 538 9.92 19.14 43.17
N THR A 539 8.80 19.51 43.81
CA THR A 539 8.70 20.69 44.68
C THR A 539 8.44 20.21 46.11
N PRO A 540 9.45 20.22 47.00
CA PRO A 540 9.27 19.79 48.37
C PRO A 540 8.36 20.78 49.13
N THR A 541 7.46 20.27 49.95
CA THR A 541 6.61 21.10 50.83
C THR A 541 7.31 21.51 52.12
N VAL A 542 8.45 20.87 52.44
CA VAL A 542 9.23 21.12 53.66
C VAL A 542 10.72 21.08 53.31
N LYS A 543 11.50 21.98 53.88
CA LYS A 543 12.96 21.97 53.75
C LYS A 543 13.55 20.77 54.51
N GLY A 544 14.41 19.99 53.86
CA GLY A 544 15.00 18.80 54.49
C GLY A 544 15.96 18.02 53.59
N THR A 545 16.47 16.91 54.11
CA THR A 545 17.28 15.95 53.37
C THR A 545 16.37 14.89 52.73
N TYR A 546 16.59 14.65 51.45
CA TYR A 546 15.95 13.64 50.63
C TYR A 546 17.01 12.72 50.04
N TYR A 547 16.62 11.52 49.61
CA TYR A 547 17.54 10.56 49.02
C TYR A 547 17.13 10.21 47.60
N LEU A 548 18.08 10.26 46.68
CA LEU A 548 17.92 9.79 45.32
C LEU A 548 18.47 8.37 45.22
N GLU A 549 17.64 7.41 44.85
CA GLU A 549 18.05 6.02 44.67
C GLU A 549 18.23 5.73 43.18
N VAL A 550 19.38 5.14 42.85
CA VAL A 550 19.64 4.52 41.54
C VAL A 550 19.78 3.03 41.76
N ALA A 551 19.05 2.24 40.97
CA ALA A 551 19.07 0.79 41.04
C ALA A 551 18.81 0.22 39.65
N ALA A 552 19.38 -0.93 39.30
CA ALA A 552 19.07 -1.55 38.00
C ALA A 552 19.12 -3.08 38.09
N PRO A 553 18.00 -3.77 38.41
CA PRO A 553 17.89 -5.21 38.72
C PRO A 553 18.59 -6.19 37.77
N GLN A 554 18.92 -5.76 36.55
CA GLN A 554 19.50 -6.59 35.49
C GLN A 554 20.65 -5.89 34.74
N SER A 555 21.15 -4.76 35.23
CA SER A 555 22.20 -3.97 34.57
C SER A 555 23.19 -3.41 35.57
N SER A 556 24.44 -3.33 35.15
CA SER A 556 25.53 -2.74 35.93
C SER A 556 26.21 -1.67 35.10
N GLY A 557 27.03 -0.85 35.75
CA GLY A 557 27.87 0.14 35.10
C GLY A 557 27.81 1.50 35.77
N THR A 558 28.70 2.36 35.32
CA THR A 558 28.84 3.72 35.83
C THR A 558 27.74 4.63 35.30
N TYR A 559 27.31 5.58 36.11
CA TYR A 559 26.28 6.55 35.77
C TYR A 559 26.57 7.89 36.46
N GLN A 560 25.78 8.89 36.10
CA GLN A 560 25.81 10.21 36.71
C GLN A 560 24.41 10.64 37.13
N VAL A 561 24.29 11.12 38.37
CA VAL A 561 23.08 11.78 38.89
C VAL A 561 23.31 13.27 39.10
N ALA A 562 22.28 14.08 38.91
CA ALA A 562 22.31 15.50 39.22
C ALA A 562 20.98 15.98 39.82
N ALA A 563 21.06 17.02 40.64
CA ALA A 563 19.92 17.82 41.07
C ALA A 563 20.13 19.26 40.58
N GLN A 564 19.13 19.88 39.97
CA GLN A 564 19.19 21.26 39.50
C GLN A 564 17.86 21.98 39.75
N LEU A 565 17.85 23.30 39.64
CA LEU A 565 16.59 24.07 39.64
C LEU A 565 15.82 23.75 38.35
N GLY A 566 14.53 23.45 38.47
CA GLY A 566 13.67 23.16 37.32
C GLY A 566 13.27 24.41 36.55
N GLN A 567 12.94 24.26 35.26
CA GLN A 567 12.33 25.33 34.48
C GLN A 567 10.84 25.41 34.81
N LYS A 568 10.30 26.64 34.78
CA LYS A 568 8.87 26.87 34.99
C LYS A 568 8.16 26.66 33.65
N ASP A 569 7.14 25.83 33.69
CA ASP A 569 6.17 25.56 32.63
C ASP A 569 5.67 26.86 31.97
N ASP A 570 5.69 26.90 30.63
CA ASP A 570 5.34 28.07 29.82
C ASP A 570 3.84 28.16 29.49
N TYR A 571 3.13 27.02 29.38
CA TYR A 571 1.68 26.95 29.21
C TYR A 571 1.09 25.74 29.95
N GLY A 572 0.07 25.99 30.77
CA GLY A 572 -0.46 24.90 31.59
C GLY A 572 -1.19 23.81 30.80
N ASN A 573 -1.22 22.62 31.43
CA ASN A 573 -1.62 21.36 30.81
C ASN A 573 -3.12 21.08 30.84
N ASP A 574 -3.92 22.11 31.15
CA ASP A 574 -5.36 22.03 31.24
C ASP A 574 -6.06 23.29 30.71
N ALA A 575 -7.36 23.18 30.45
CA ALA A 575 -8.17 24.28 29.93
C ALA A 575 -8.23 25.50 30.85
N ALA A 576 -8.00 25.35 32.17
CA ALA A 576 -8.04 26.46 33.12
C ALA A 576 -6.76 27.31 33.08
N HIS A 577 -5.66 26.73 32.63
CA HIS A 577 -4.35 27.37 32.49
C HIS A 577 -3.92 27.56 31.02
N ALA A 578 -4.86 27.39 30.09
CA ALA A 578 -4.59 27.45 28.66
C ALA A 578 -4.06 28.82 28.20
N GLY A 579 -3.07 28.80 27.32
CA GLY A 579 -2.64 29.95 26.52
C GLY A 579 -3.74 30.41 25.57
N THR A 580 -3.57 31.58 24.93
CA THR A 580 -4.49 32.05 23.88
C THR A 580 -3.83 31.93 22.51
N LEU A 581 -4.53 31.33 21.55
CA LEU A 581 -4.14 31.27 20.14
C LEU A 581 -5.16 32.07 19.32
N GLU A 582 -4.70 33.12 18.66
CA GLU A 582 -5.51 33.96 17.77
C GLU A 582 -5.32 33.52 16.32
N PRO A 583 -6.38 33.23 15.54
CA PRO A 583 -6.24 32.91 14.13
C PRO A 583 -5.40 33.93 13.35
N GLY A 584 -4.47 33.44 12.53
CA GLY A 584 -3.49 34.24 11.79
C GLY A 584 -2.24 34.64 12.58
N THR A 585 -2.21 34.44 13.90
CA THR A 585 -1.04 34.69 14.76
C THR A 585 -0.56 33.39 15.38
N ALA A 586 0.69 33.03 15.09
CA ALA A 586 1.27 31.83 15.66
C ALA A 586 1.69 32.04 17.12
N ALA A 587 1.44 31.04 17.97
CA ALA A 587 1.98 30.93 19.32
C ALA A 587 3.27 30.09 19.29
N SER A 588 4.21 30.43 20.16
CA SER A 588 5.38 29.60 20.43
C SER A 588 5.32 29.11 21.87
N GLY A 589 5.65 27.84 22.06
CA GLY A 589 5.77 27.20 23.36
C GLY A 589 6.85 26.14 23.32
N LYS A 590 7.06 25.50 24.47
CA LYS A 590 8.11 24.52 24.63
C LYS A 590 7.62 23.43 25.56
N LEU A 591 7.67 22.19 25.06
CA LEU A 591 7.45 21.02 25.91
C LEU A 591 8.71 20.83 26.78
N GLU A 592 8.66 21.23 28.05
CA GLU A 592 9.80 21.14 28.97
C GLU A 592 10.15 19.70 29.32
N LEU A 593 9.14 18.84 29.35
CA LEU A 593 9.23 17.43 29.70
C LEU A 593 8.44 16.59 28.67
N THR A 594 8.73 15.30 28.60
CA THR A 594 7.97 14.38 27.74
C THR A 594 6.54 14.15 28.22
N SER A 595 6.28 14.35 29.52
CA SER A 595 4.95 14.34 30.11
C SER A 595 4.19 15.66 29.94
N ASP A 596 4.84 16.65 29.36
CA ASP A 596 4.29 17.99 29.26
C ASP A 596 3.22 18.08 28.17
N SER A 597 2.31 19.03 28.31
CA SER A 597 1.27 19.29 27.33
C SER A 597 0.82 20.72 27.44
N ASP A 598 0.79 21.43 26.32
CA ASP A 598 0.47 22.85 26.32
C ASP A 598 -0.92 23.01 25.72
N VAL A 599 -1.82 23.63 26.48
CA VAL A 599 -3.21 23.85 26.03
C VAL A 599 -3.38 25.28 25.56
N PHE A 600 -3.98 25.46 24.38
CA PHE A 600 -4.31 26.77 23.80
C PHE A 600 -5.80 26.89 23.55
N LYS A 601 -6.40 27.95 24.07
CA LYS A 601 -7.76 28.38 23.74
C LYS A 601 -7.75 29.16 22.42
N VAL A 602 -8.61 28.78 21.48
CA VAL A 602 -8.80 29.45 20.19
C VAL A 602 -10.29 29.66 19.93
N HIS A 603 -10.67 30.88 19.51
CA HIS A 603 -12.04 31.19 19.11
C HIS A 603 -12.21 30.97 17.60
N LEU A 604 -13.13 30.10 17.20
CA LEU A 604 -13.35 29.73 15.80
C LEU A 604 -14.80 30.04 15.38
N ILE A 605 -15.00 30.43 14.12
CA ILE A 605 -16.29 30.87 13.59
C ILE A 605 -16.91 29.77 12.74
N ALA A 606 -18.19 29.45 12.97
CA ALA A 606 -18.92 28.43 12.23
C ALA A 606 -18.85 28.63 10.70
N GLY A 607 -18.55 27.55 9.98
CA GLY A 607 -18.48 27.52 8.52
C GLY A 607 -17.25 28.18 7.88
N GLN A 608 -16.25 28.58 8.67
CA GLN A 608 -14.90 28.89 8.17
C GLN A 608 -14.05 27.62 8.19
N THR A 609 -13.11 27.49 7.27
CA THR A 609 -12.12 26.39 7.28
C THR A 609 -10.82 26.91 7.89
N TYR A 610 -10.31 26.21 8.91
CA TYR A 610 -9.06 26.56 9.59
C TYR A 610 -7.97 25.51 9.33
N ALA A 611 -6.82 25.97 8.84
CA ALA A 611 -5.59 25.17 8.78
C ALA A 611 -4.78 25.32 10.05
N LEU A 612 -4.53 24.20 10.74
CA LEU A 612 -3.73 24.13 11.93
C LEU A 612 -2.36 23.56 11.56
N GLU A 613 -1.31 24.34 11.79
CA GLU A 613 0.08 23.92 11.58
C GLU A 613 0.81 23.91 12.93
N LEU A 614 1.44 22.78 13.23
CA LEU A 614 2.35 22.62 14.35
C LEU A 614 3.75 22.25 13.80
N ALA A 615 4.72 23.14 14.07
CA ALA A 615 6.08 23.06 13.53
C ALA A 615 7.14 23.13 14.66
N PRO A 616 8.27 22.40 14.54
CA PRO A 616 9.37 22.52 15.49
C PRO A 616 10.14 23.84 15.30
N THR A 617 10.56 24.49 16.39
CA THR A 617 11.46 25.68 16.31
C THR A 617 12.94 25.32 16.36
N ASP A 618 13.27 24.10 16.78
CA ASP A 618 14.64 23.73 17.17
C ASP A 618 15.30 22.77 16.15
N GLY A 619 14.77 22.67 14.93
CA GLY A 619 15.36 21.87 13.84
C GLY A 619 15.05 20.37 13.90
N GLY A 620 13.92 19.97 14.48
CA GLY A 620 13.45 18.58 14.46
C GLY A 620 13.25 18.08 13.03
N GLY A 621 13.98 17.03 12.63
CA GLY A 621 13.77 16.36 11.34
C GLY A 621 12.42 15.62 11.29
N SER A 622 12.18 14.85 10.22
CA SER A 622 10.93 14.10 9.96
C SER A 622 10.44 13.18 11.09
N SER A 623 11.29 12.88 12.07
CA SER A 623 10.93 12.10 13.26
C SER A 623 10.16 12.92 14.30
N TRP A 624 10.25 14.25 14.31
CA TRP A 624 9.62 15.09 15.34
C TRP A 624 8.08 15.03 15.29
N SER A 625 7.50 15.10 14.09
CA SER A 625 6.05 14.97 13.89
C SER A 625 5.50 13.58 14.24
N ASN A 626 6.33 12.53 14.24
CA ASN A 626 5.91 11.18 14.64
C ASN A 626 5.72 11.03 16.16
N TYR A 627 6.39 11.88 16.94
CA TYR A 627 6.40 11.81 18.41
C TYR A 627 5.70 12.97 19.09
N THR A 628 5.18 13.93 18.32
CA THR A 628 4.42 15.08 18.81
C THR A 628 2.94 14.87 18.44
N THR A 629 2.03 15.31 19.28
CA THR A 629 0.58 15.18 19.06
C THR A 629 -0.10 16.54 19.04
N LEU A 630 -1.13 16.66 18.21
CA LEU A 630 -2.03 17.81 18.15
C LEU A 630 -3.47 17.29 18.11
N TYR A 631 -4.25 17.62 19.12
CA TYR A 631 -5.68 17.30 19.17
C TYR A 631 -6.50 18.49 19.67
N MET A 632 -7.80 18.45 19.45
CA MET A 632 -8.72 19.52 19.82
C MET A 632 -9.87 18.99 20.69
N LYS A 633 -10.29 19.80 21.66
CA LYS A 633 -11.52 19.62 22.42
C LYS A 633 -12.44 20.83 22.33
N ASP A 634 -13.73 20.61 22.52
CA ASP A 634 -14.73 21.67 22.66
C ASP A 634 -14.77 22.24 24.09
N SER A 635 -15.60 23.27 24.31
CA SER A 635 -15.78 23.88 25.63
C SER A 635 -16.39 22.97 26.71
N ALA A 636 -16.91 21.80 26.32
CA ALA A 636 -17.46 20.79 27.22
C ALA A 636 -16.47 19.62 27.46
N ASP A 637 -15.21 19.78 27.05
CA ASP A 637 -14.12 18.78 27.15
C ASP A 637 -14.32 17.53 26.28
N ASN A 638 -15.18 17.59 25.25
CA ASN A 638 -15.33 16.50 24.28
C ASN A 638 -14.29 16.61 23.18
N TYR A 639 -13.75 15.47 22.74
CA TYR A 639 -12.85 15.42 21.58
C TYR A 639 -13.57 15.83 20.30
N VAL A 640 -12.91 16.71 19.54
CA VAL A 640 -13.34 17.16 18.23
C VAL A 640 -12.40 16.55 17.18
N PRO A 641 -12.92 15.76 16.22
CA PRO A 641 -12.08 15.16 15.19
C PRO A 641 -11.50 16.25 14.27
N LEU A 642 -10.19 16.15 14.02
CA LEU A 642 -9.45 16.98 13.06
C LEU A 642 -9.13 16.15 11.81
N ARG A 643 -9.36 16.72 10.63
CA ARG A 643 -8.97 16.08 9.35
C ARG A 643 -7.47 16.16 9.16
N TYR A 644 -6.86 15.11 8.58
CA TYR A 644 -5.42 15.03 8.38
C TYR A 644 -5.05 15.62 7.01
N GLN A 645 -4.15 16.61 6.98
CA GLN A 645 -3.58 17.09 5.73
C GLN A 645 -2.20 16.44 5.53
N TYR A 646 -2.03 15.68 4.46
CA TYR A 646 -0.79 14.97 4.17
C TYR A 646 0.28 15.91 3.62
N ALA A 647 1.27 16.28 4.45
CA ALA A 647 2.46 16.98 4.00
C ALA A 647 3.74 16.19 4.33
N SER A 648 4.72 16.23 3.43
CA SER A 648 6.02 15.56 3.60
C SER A 648 7.11 16.45 4.22
N ASP A 649 6.72 17.55 4.88
CA ASP A 649 7.62 18.61 5.36
C ASP A 649 8.06 18.46 6.83
N GLY A 650 7.66 17.38 7.49
CA GLY A 650 8.02 17.11 8.89
C GLY A 650 7.24 17.92 9.93
N LYS A 651 6.16 18.60 9.52
CA LYS A 651 5.22 19.28 10.41
C LYS A 651 3.95 18.45 10.61
N ILE A 652 3.09 18.88 11.52
CA ILE A 652 1.73 18.34 11.66
C ILE A 652 0.75 19.38 11.09
N HIS A 653 0.03 18.98 10.04
CA HIS A 653 -1.00 19.78 9.39
C HIS A 653 -2.38 19.15 9.59
N LYS A 654 -3.34 19.95 10.05
CA LYS A 654 -4.73 19.52 10.28
C LYS A 654 -5.69 20.55 9.74
N LEU A 655 -6.88 20.10 9.33
CA LEU A 655 -7.99 20.98 8.94
C LEU A 655 -9.16 20.82 9.90
N PHE A 656 -9.85 21.93 10.16
CA PHE A 656 -11.06 21.94 10.98
C PHE A 656 -12.07 22.98 10.50
N GLU A 657 -13.32 22.54 10.38
CA GLU A 657 -14.48 23.39 10.10
C GLU A 657 -15.45 23.31 11.28
N PRO A 658 -15.49 24.33 12.15
CA PRO A 658 -16.41 24.33 13.28
C PRO A 658 -17.86 24.38 12.81
N ALA A 659 -18.69 23.50 13.37
CA ALA A 659 -20.14 23.55 13.20
C ALA A 659 -20.79 24.71 14.01
N GLN A 660 -20.07 25.27 15.00
CA GLN A 660 -20.57 26.33 15.88
C GLN A 660 -19.47 27.36 16.16
N SER A 661 -19.84 28.64 16.20
CA SER A 661 -18.91 29.69 16.61
C SER A 661 -18.68 29.62 18.11
N ALA A 662 -17.51 29.17 18.55
CA ALA A 662 -17.22 28.88 19.94
C ALA A 662 -15.72 28.87 20.23
N ASP A 663 -15.39 28.75 21.51
CA ASP A 663 -14.03 28.51 21.98
C ASP A 663 -13.72 27.00 21.93
N TYR A 664 -12.56 26.68 21.35
CA TYR A 664 -12.00 25.35 21.27
C TYR A 664 -10.63 25.32 21.96
N TYR A 665 -10.20 24.14 22.41
CA TYR A 665 -8.95 23.95 23.15
C TYR A 665 -8.04 22.99 22.37
N LEU A 666 -6.96 23.51 21.82
CA LEU A 666 -5.91 22.76 21.15
C LEU A 666 -4.89 22.31 22.18
N THR A 667 -4.48 21.04 22.12
CA THR A 667 -3.44 20.52 22.99
C THR A 667 -2.27 20.00 22.16
N VAL A 668 -1.10 20.54 22.46
CA VAL A 668 0.19 20.08 21.94
C VAL A 668 0.81 19.16 23.00
N GLY A 669 1.26 17.97 22.62
CA GLY A 669 1.89 17.05 23.56
C GLY A 669 2.84 16.09 22.86
N THR A 670 3.30 15.05 23.57
CA THR A 670 4.13 13.98 22.98
C THR A 670 3.42 12.61 23.00
N SER A 671 3.77 11.74 22.04
CA SER A 671 3.35 10.34 22.07
C SER A 671 4.33 9.51 22.92
N THR A 672 3.79 8.56 23.67
CA THR A 672 4.50 7.91 24.78
C THR A 672 5.83 7.27 24.40
N SER A 673 6.81 7.43 25.29
CA SER A 673 8.11 6.71 25.45
C SER A 673 9.33 7.16 24.64
N SER A 674 9.21 8.06 23.66
CA SER A 674 10.34 8.54 22.85
C SER A 674 10.33 10.03 22.49
N GLY A 675 9.40 10.81 23.07
CA GLY A 675 9.21 12.23 22.79
C GLY A 675 10.44 13.11 23.07
N VAL A 676 10.62 14.12 22.23
CA VAL A 676 11.72 15.10 22.31
C VAL A 676 11.17 16.32 23.04
N ALA A 677 11.75 16.70 24.19
CA ALA A 677 11.55 18.03 24.76
C ALA A 677 12.10 19.06 23.76
N GLY A 678 11.32 20.08 23.40
CA GLY A 678 11.70 21.01 22.34
C GLY A 678 10.68 22.11 22.10
N GLY A 679 11.16 23.22 21.57
CA GLY A 679 10.32 24.35 21.18
C GLY A 679 9.51 24.05 19.92
N TYR A 680 8.30 24.61 19.88
CA TYR A 680 7.41 24.52 18.74
C TYR A 680 6.72 25.86 18.46
N LYS A 681 6.09 25.90 17.29
CA LYS A 681 5.23 26.98 16.84
C LYS A 681 3.90 26.37 16.40
N LEU A 682 2.82 26.81 17.04
CA LEU A 682 1.45 26.42 16.72
C LEU A 682 0.76 27.60 16.04
N SER A 683 0.08 27.35 14.93
CA SER A 683 -0.73 28.36 14.24
C SER A 683 -2.06 27.80 13.79
N ALA A 684 -3.08 28.66 13.82
CA ALA A 684 -4.36 28.42 13.19
C ALA A 684 -4.55 29.50 12.12
N THR A 685 -4.75 29.13 10.87
CA THR A 685 -4.95 30.05 9.74
C THR A 685 -6.38 29.94 9.26
N ASP A 686 -7.11 31.05 9.26
CA ASP A 686 -8.45 31.12 8.63
C ASP A 686 -8.27 31.14 7.11
N LEU A 687 -8.79 30.10 6.45
CA LEU A 687 -8.74 29.95 5.00
C LEU A 687 -9.98 30.54 4.30
N GLY A 688 -10.93 31.07 5.07
CA GLY A 688 -12.20 31.59 4.58
C GLY A 688 -13.34 30.58 4.67
N ARG A 689 -14.48 30.92 4.06
CA ARG A 689 -15.59 29.99 3.90
C ARG A 689 -15.32 29.08 2.71
N ASP A 690 -15.44 27.79 2.96
CA ASP A 690 -15.64 26.78 1.94
C ASP A 690 -16.89 27.10 1.09
N ASP A 691 -16.79 26.95 -0.24
CA ASP A 691 -17.90 27.22 -1.15
C ASP A 691 -18.95 26.09 -1.13
N PHE A 692 -18.54 24.84 -0.90
CA PHE A 692 -19.44 23.69 -0.76
C PHE A 692 -19.02 22.69 0.32
N SER A 693 -19.50 22.87 1.54
CA SER A 693 -19.21 21.92 2.65
C SER A 693 -19.42 20.44 2.30
N ALA A 694 -18.50 19.58 2.75
CA ALA A 694 -18.57 18.10 2.69
C ALA A 694 -19.66 17.49 3.61
N THR A 695 -20.86 18.09 3.66
CA THR A 695 -21.95 17.68 4.55
C THR A 695 -23.31 17.77 3.86
N PRO A 696 -24.35 17.08 4.37
CA PRO A 696 -25.72 17.25 3.88
C PRO A 696 -26.29 18.68 3.97
N ALA A 697 -25.63 19.58 4.71
CA ALA A 697 -26.00 20.99 4.84
C ALA A 697 -25.39 21.87 3.73
N THR A 698 -24.70 21.28 2.75
CA THR A 698 -24.16 21.98 1.58
C THR A 698 -25.20 22.85 0.89
N LEU A 699 -24.74 23.99 0.37
CA LEU A 699 -25.54 24.88 -0.47
C LEU A 699 -25.42 24.57 -1.96
N GLY A 700 -24.49 23.67 -2.34
CA GLY A 700 -24.34 23.21 -3.71
C GLY A 700 -25.53 22.35 -4.12
N ALA A 701 -26.17 22.73 -5.22
CA ALA A 701 -27.26 21.96 -5.80
C ALA A 701 -27.11 21.95 -7.33
N LEU A 702 -27.14 20.75 -7.90
CA LEU A 702 -27.00 20.53 -9.33
C LEU A 702 -28.32 19.98 -9.88
N SER A 703 -28.61 20.29 -11.15
CA SER A 703 -29.82 19.85 -11.85
C SER A 703 -29.49 19.60 -13.33
N PRO A 704 -30.24 18.71 -14.02
CA PRO A 704 -29.95 18.37 -15.40
C PRO A 704 -29.84 19.59 -16.33
N GLY A 705 -28.73 19.68 -17.08
CA GLY A 705 -28.45 20.72 -18.08
C GLY A 705 -28.10 22.11 -17.50
N VAL A 706 -27.90 22.23 -16.18
CA VAL A 706 -27.44 23.47 -15.54
C VAL A 706 -26.08 23.20 -14.89
N PRO A 707 -24.96 23.62 -15.50
CA PRO A 707 -23.64 23.39 -14.91
C PRO A 707 -23.45 24.20 -13.62
N LEU A 708 -22.70 23.62 -12.67
CA LEU A 708 -22.32 24.25 -11.41
C LEU A 708 -20.80 24.37 -11.33
N THR A 709 -20.29 25.53 -10.92
CA THR A 709 -18.85 25.76 -10.69
C THR A 709 -18.53 25.74 -9.20
N GLY A 710 -17.43 25.11 -8.82
CA GLY A 710 -16.90 25.11 -7.44
C GLY A 710 -15.38 25.23 -7.41
N THR A 711 -14.81 25.22 -6.20
CA THR A 711 -13.39 25.44 -5.96
C THR A 711 -12.89 24.50 -4.87
N ILE A 712 -12.02 23.55 -5.24
CA ILE A 712 -11.20 22.83 -4.27
C ILE A 712 -10.11 23.79 -3.79
N GLY A 713 -10.34 24.44 -2.65
CA GLY A 713 -9.56 25.57 -2.16
C GLY A 713 -8.29 25.15 -1.43
N VAL A 714 -8.31 23.99 -0.77
CA VAL A 714 -7.16 23.41 -0.07
C VAL A 714 -7.04 21.90 -0.34
N GLU A 715 -5.90 21.34 0.04
CA GLU A 715 -5.70 19.89 -0.03
C GLU A 715 -6.63 19.18 0.98
N ASP A 716 -7.29 18.10 0.55
CA ASP A 716 -8.36 17.39 1.30
C ASP A 716 -9.68 18.18 1.42
N ASP A 717 -9.87 19.19 0.58
CA ASP A 717 -11.16 19.85 0.38
C ASP A 717 -12.10 18.97 -0.47
N HIS A 718 -13.35 18.86 -0.01
CA HIS A 718 -14.35 17.93 -0.55
C HIS A 718 -15.68 18.66 -0.71
N ASP A 719 -16.07 18.86 -1.95
CA ASP A 719 -17.27 19.61 -2.27
C ASP A 719 -18.43 18.65 -2.42
N TRP A 720 -19.38 18.67 -1.48
CA TRP A 720 -20.62 17.92 -1.65
C TRP A 720 -21.64 18.77 -2.39
N ILE A 721 -22.12 18.26 -3.51
CA ILE A 721 -23.10 18.91 -4.37
C ILE A 721 -24.38 18.07 -4.36
N LYS A 722 -25.46 18.63 -3.85
CA LYS A 722 -26.74 17.95 -3.78
C LYS A 722 -27.33 17.72 -5.17
N VAL A 723 -27.73 16.49 -5.49
CA VAL A 723 -28.42 16.12 -6.73
C VAL A 723 -29.71 15.38 -6.39
N HIS A 724 -30.79 15.65 -7.13
CA HIS A 724 -32.07 14.94 -6.95
C HIS A 724 -32.29 13.97 -8.10
N LEU A 725 -32.33 12.68 -7.79
CA LEU A 725 -32.41 11.64 -8.81
C LEU A 725 -33.73 10.89 -8.70
N ASP A 726 -34.43 10.73 -9.83
CA ASP A 726 -35.65 9.93 -9.92
C ASP A 726 -35.38 8.44 -10.16
N ALA A 727 -36.07 7.56 -9.43
CA ALA A 727 -35.94 6.11 -9.57
C ALA A 727 -36.13 5.63 -11.02
N GLY A 728 -35.25 4.73 -11.46
CA GLY A 728 -35.26 4.13 -12.79
C GLY A 728 -34.74 5.03 -13.91
N ARG A 729 -34.29 6.25 -13.60
CA ARG A 729 -33.67 7.15 -14.58
C ARG A 729 -32.14 7.05 -14.56
N THR A 730 -31.55 7.21 -15.74
CA THR A 730 -30.09 7.20 -15.96
C THR A 730 -29.59 8.63 -16.02
N TYR A 731 -28.62 8.95 -15.17
CA TYR A 731 -27.95 10.23 -15.10
C TYR A 731 -26.46 10.04 -15.40
N VAL A 732 -25.86 11.03 -16.06
CA VAL A 732 -24.42 11.14 -16.28
C VAL A 732 -23.94 12.43 -15.63
N PHE A 733 -22.86 12.36 -14.87
CA PHE A 733 -22.18 13.52 -14.30
C PHE A 733 -20.81 13.64 -14.93
N ASP A 734 -20.51 14.82 -15.47
CA ASP A 734 -19.24 15.15 -16.10
C ASP A 734 -18.53 16.20 -15.25
N LEU A 735 -17.29 15.90 -14.84
CA LEU A 735 -16.41 16.87 -14.19
C LEU A 735 -15.50 17.50 -15.23
N HIS A 736 -15.48 18.83 -15.27
CA HIS A 736 -14.69 19.63 -16.19
C HIS A 736 -13.67 20.46 -15.42
N GLY A 737 -12.38 20.19 -15.66
CA GLY A 737 -11.26 20.86 -15.06
C GLY A 737 -10.35 21.49 -16.11
N LYS A 738 -9.04 21.34 -15.91
CA LYS A 738 -8.00 21.94 -16.75
C LYS A 738 -7.97 21.42 -18.20
N LEU A 739 -8.37 20.17 -18.44
CA LEU A 739 -8.22 19.53 -19.76
C LEU A 739 -9.31 19.99 -20.73
N SER A 740 -10.55 20.16 -20.27
CA SER A 740 -11.65 20.73 -21.06
C SER A 740 -11.73 22.26 -21.01
N GLY A 741 -11.01 22.88 -20.07
CA GLY A 741 -11.09 24.32 -19.81
C GLY A 741 -12.29 24.73 -18.95
N GLY A 742 -13.01 23.78 -18.35
CA GLY A 742 -14.09 24.04 -17.38
C GLY A 742 -13.60 24.47 -15.99
N GLY A 743 -12.29 24.50 -15.76
CA GLY A 743 -11.70 25.00 -14.53
C GLY A 743 -10.18 24.91 -14.52
N THR A 744 -9.56 25.16 -13.36
CA THR A 744 -8.11 25.01 -13.16
C THR A 744 -7.71 23.71 -12.46
N LEU A 745 -8.68 22.94 -11.95
CA LEU A 745 -8.46 21.66 -11.27
C LEU A 745 -7.89 20.60 -12.24
N ASP A 746 -6.79 19.97 -11.87
CA ASP A 746 -6.17 18.88 -12.63
C ASP A 746 -6.79 17.53 -12.23
N ALA A 747 -7.95 17.22 -12.82
CA ALA A 747 -8.78 16.07 -12.45
C ALA A 747 -8.48 14.77 -13.23
N GLY A 748 -7.57 14.78 -14.21
CA GLY A 748 -7.44 13.72 -15.23
C GLY A 748 -6.24 12.76 -15.10
N THR A 749 -5.44 12.85 -14.03
CA THR A 749 -4.11 12.22 -13.99
C THR A 749 -3.83 11.26 -12.84
N ASP A 750 -4.72 11.11 -11.84
CA ASP A 750 -4.50 10.23 -10.68
C ASP A 750 -5.39 8.97 -10.65
N TYR A 751 -4.89 7.97 -9.92
CA TYR A 751 -5.52 6.65 -9.70
C TYR A 751 -6.74 6.69 -8.75
N TYR A 752 -6.98 7.82 -8.08
CA TYR A 752 -8.11 8.02 -7.17
C TYR A 752 -9.07 9.03 -7.79
N SER A 753 -10.29 8.58 -8.11
CA SER A 753 -11.31 9.33 -8.82
C SER A 753 -11.66 10.65 -8.13
N ALA A 754 -11.46 11.79 -8.80
CA ALA A 754 -11.78 13.15 -8.30
C ALA A 754 -13.29 13.45 -8.17
N MET A 755 -14.17 12.45 -8.37
CA MET A 755 -15.61 12.58 -8.27
C MET A 755 -16.28 11.24 -7.89
N ALA A 756 -17.20 11.26 -6.92
CA ALA A 756 -18.00 10.11 -6.52
C ALA A 756 -19.44 10.52 -6.19
N LEU A 757 -20.40 9.61 -6.36
CA LEU A 757 -21.77 9.80 -5.87
C LEU A 757 -21.90 9.13 -4.51
N VAL A 758 -22.23 9.87 -3.46
CA VAL A 758 -22.24 9.41 -2.06
C VAL A 758 -23.62 9.57 -1.39
N ASN A 759 -23.81 8.82 -0.31
CA ASN A 759 -24.95 8.96 0.60
C ASN A 759 -24.73 10.08 1.64
N ASN A 760 -25.74 10.37 2.45
CA ASN A 760 -25.71 11.41 3.48
C ASN A 760 -24.73 11.15 4.66
N TYR A 761 -24.04 10.02 4.66
CA TYR A 761 -22.99 9.65 5.62
C TYR A 761 -21.61 9.52 4.95
N GLY A 762 -21.48 9.82 3.64
CA GLY A 762 -20.22 9.76 2.89
C GLY A 762 -19.91 8.38 2.30
N GLY A 763 -20.82 7.41 2.37
CA GLY A 763 -20.64 6.11 1.71
C GLY A 763 -20.95 6.21 0.22
N ALA A 764 -20.02 5.77 -0.64
CA ALA A 764 -20.15 5.87 -2.09
C ALA A 764 -21.18 4.86 -2.68
N TYR A 765 -22.04 5.36 -3.56
CA TYR A 765 -22.90 4.59 -4.46
C TYR A 765 -22.22 4.26 -5.80
N ALA A 766 -21.40 5.18 -6.30
CA ALA A 766 -20.68 5.04 -7.57
C ALA A 766 -19.43 5.92 -7.55
N TYR A 767 -18.41 5.51 -8.30
CA TYR A 767 -17.19 6.27 -8.51
C TYR A 767 -17.08 6.65 -9.98
N ALA A 768 -16.55 7.84 -10.26
CA ALA A 768 -16.26 8.21 -11.63
C ALA A 768 -15.15 7.30 -12.20
N SER A 769 -15.29 6.92 -13.47
CA SER A 769 -14.27 6.16 -14.16
C SER A 769 -13.24 7.11 -14.80
N THR A 770 -11.97 6.87 -14.53
CA THR A 770 -10.85 7.51 -15.22
C THR A 770 -9.85 6.43 -15.62
N SER A 771 -9.64 6.21 -16.93
CA SER A 771 -8.52 5.40 -17.38
C SER A 771 -7.29 6.30 -17.49
N ALA A 772 -6.24 6.00 -16.71
CA ALA A 772 -4.98 6.75 -16.67
C ALA A 772 -4.21 6.79 -18.03
N ALA A 773 -4.72 6.15 -19.07
CA ALA A 773 -4.09 6.02 -20.38
C ALA A 773 -4.60 7.03 -21.44
N SER A 774 -5.67 7.80 -21.19
CA SER A 774 -6.29 8.64 -22.23
C SER A 774 -6.37 10.15 -21.95
N GLY A 775 -5.96 10.64 -20.78
CA GLY A 775 -6.06 12.08 -20.47
C GLY A 775 -7.51 12.60 -20.51
N ASN A 776 -8.45 11.80 -19.99
CA ASN A 776 -9.86 12.16 -19.90
C ASN A 776 -10.19 12.70 -18.50
N GLU A 777 -11.15 13.61 -18.42
CA GLU A 777 -11.69 14.09 -17.15
C GLU A 777 -12.78 13.14 -16.61
N PRO A 778 -13.05 13.14 -15.28
CA PRO A 778 -13.92 12.16 -14.66
C PRO A 778 -15.38 12.23 -15.14
N ARG A 779 -15.95 11.07 -15.47
CA ARG A 779 -17.37 10.89 -15.75
C ARG A 779 -17.97 9.79 -14.88
N LEU A 780 -19.19 10.01 -14.39
CA LEU A 780 -19.95 9.04 -13.60
C LEU A 780 -21.32 8.81 -14.24
N THR A 781 -21.63 7.56 -14.58
CA THR A 781 -22.98 7.17 -15.03
C THR A 781 -23.68 6.42 -13.91
N TYR A 782 -24.90 6.81 -13.58
CA TYR A 782 -25.67 6.20 -12.50
C TYR A 782 -27.14 6.04 -12.84
N VAL A 783 -27.70 4.87 -12.54
CA VAL A 783 -29.14 4.61 -12.63
C VAL A 783 -29.73 4.62 -11.23
N ALA A 784 -30.58 5.60 -10.94
CA ALA A 784 -31.09 5.78 -9.59
C ALA A 784 -32.05 4.65 -9.19
N GLY A 785 -31.74 3.95 -8.10
CA GLY A 785 -32.59 2.87 -7.59
C GLY A 785 -33.83 3.36 -6.81
N LEU A 786 -33.75 4.58 -6.24
CA LEU A 786 -34.82 5.23 -5.47
C LEU A 786 -34.88 6.71 -5.85
N SER A 787 -36.07 7.31 -5.77
CA SER A 787 -36.20 8.75 -5.91
C SER A 787 -35.75 9.43 -4.63
N GLY A 788 -34.85 10.40 -4.72
CA GLY A 788 -34.37 11.12 -3.53
C GLY A 788 -33.15 11.99 -3.79
N ASP A 789 -32.67 12.58 -2.69
CA ASP A 789 -31.48 13.41 -2.68
C ASP A 789 -30.23 12.56 -2.47
N TYR A 790 -29.25 12.77 -3.32
CA TYR A 790 -27.90 12.22 -3.27
C TYR A 790 -26.89 13.37 -3.23
N TYR A 791 -25.62 13.06 -3.01
CA TYR A 791 -24.55 14.06 -3.00
C TYR A 791 -23.44 13.62 -3.93
N LEU A 792 -23.02 14.49 -4.82
CA LEU A 792 -21.84 14.32 -5.64
C LEU A 792 -20.66 14.92 -4.88
N ASP A 793 -19.70 14.09 -4.50
CA ASP A 793 -18.46 14.46 -3.82
C ASP A 793 -17.39 14.75 -4.88
N VAL A 794 -17.00 16.01 -5.03
CA VAL A 794 -15.92 16.46 -5.92
C VAL A 794 -14.71 16.82 -5.08
N HIS A 795 -13.54 16.30 -5.41
CA HIS A 795 -12.32 16.56 -4.65
C HIS A 795 -11.07 16.48 -5.54
N GLY A 796 -9.98 17.10 -5.08
CA GLY A 796 -8.67 16.99 -5.71
C GLY A 796 -7.84 15.84 -5.13
N GLY A 797 -7.03 15.17 -5.97
CA GLY A 797 -5.95 14.31 -5.49
C GLY A 797 -4.89 15.09 -4.68
N THR A 798 -3.92 14.39 -4.08
CA THR A 798 -2.88 14.99 -3.23
C THR A 798 -2.19 16.18 -3.91
N GLY A 799 -2.19 17.34 -3.24
CA GLY A 799 -1.62 18.60 -3.74
C GLY A 799 -2.37 19.26 -4.90
N ARG A 800 -3.61 18.87 -5.21
CA ARG A 800 -4.39 19.43 -6.33
C ARG A 800 -5.56 20.26 -5.86
N THR A 801 -5.46 21.55 -6.10
CA THR A 801 -6.50 22.55 -5.85
C THR A 801 -6.85 23.24 -7.16
N GLY A 802 -8.05 23.81 -7.26
CA GLY A 802 -8.45 24.58 -8.43
C GLY A 802 -9.95 24.68 -8.57
N THR A 803 -10.38 25.50 -9.53
CA THR A 803 -11.79 25.58 -9.90
C THR A 803 -12.18 24.41 -10.79
N TYR A 804 -13.45 24.04 -10.74
CA TYR A 804 -14.03 23.04 -11.65
C TYR A 804 -15.44 23.45 -12.05
N THR A 805 -15.95 22.83 -13.10
CA THR A 805 -17.35 22.84 -13.47
C THR A 805 -17.87 21.42 -13.47
N VAL A 806 -19.05 21.17 -12.92
CA VAL A 806 -19.72 19.88 -13.00
C VAL A 806 -21.06 20.03 -13.70
N GLU A 807 -21.39 19.06 -14.55
CA GLU A 807 -22.66 19.01 -15.28
C GLU A 807 -23.38 17.70 -15.01
N GLU A 808 -24.70 17.77 -14.86
CA GLU A 808 -25.60 16.62 -14.78
C GLU A 808 -26.38 16.51 -16.09
N THR A 809 -26.42 15.32 -16.68
CA THR A 809 -27.22 14.99 -17.87
C THR A 809 -28.20 13.88 -17.52
N LEU A 810 -29.50 14.11 -17.76
CA LEU A 810 -30.50 13.06 -17.70
C LEU A 810 -30.58 12.35 -19.06
N VAL A 811 -30.11 11.11 -19.12
CA VAL A 811 -30.00 10.33 -20.36
C VAL A 811 -31.28 9.53 -20.65
N SER A 812 -31.91 8.98 -19.62
CA SER A 812 -33.09 8.12 -19.82
C SER A 812 -34.31 8.93 -20.27
N GLY A 813 -34.84 8.61 -21.44
CA GLY A 813 -36.01 9.29 -22.01
C GLY A 813 -35.65 10.49 -22.88
N ASP A 814 -34.37 10.79 -23.04
CA ASP A 814 -33.89 11.71 -24.06
C ASP A 814 -34.07 11.11 -25.45
N VAL A 815 -34.78 11.84 -26.31
CA VAL A 815 -35.06 11.50 -27.70
C VAL A 815 -34.66 12.63 -28.65
N THR A 816 -34.01 13.66 -28.11
CA THR A 816 -33.56 14.82 -28.87
C THR A 816 -32.17 14.54 -29.40
N ALA A 817 -32.01 14.58 -30.72
CA ALA A 817 -30.70 14.43 -31.35
C ALA A 817 -29.79 15.61 -30.99
N PRO A 818 -28.46 15.39 -30.90
CA PRO A 818 -27.51 16.48 -30.70
C PRO A 818 -27.59 17.47 -31.87
N LEU A 819 -27.39 18.75 -31.59
CA LEU A 819 -27.43 19.85 -32.55
C LEU A 819 -26.07 20.53 -32.65
N LEU A 820 -25.62 20.78 -33.88
CA LEU A 820 -24.39 21.52 -34.11
C LEU A 820 -24.57 22.99 -33.71
N ALA A 821 -23.84 23.43 -32.69
CA ALA A 821 -23.86 24.80 -32.19
C ALA A 821 -22.87 25.70 -32.96
N SER A 822 -21.67 25.23 -33.26
CA SER A 822 -20.67 25.98 -34.04
C SER A 822 -19.62 25.09 -34.69
N SER A 823 -18.88 25.61 -35.67
CA SER A 823 -17.72 24.95 -36.27
C SER A 823 -16.55 25.91 -36.43
N THR A 824 -15.31 25.43 -36.28
CA THR A 824 -14.11 26.24 -36.51
C THR A 824 -13.85 26.53 -37.98
N VAL A 825 -14.35 25.65 -38.88
CA VAL A 825 -14.38 25.89 -40.32
C VAL A 825 -15.83 25.80 -40.78
N ALA A 826 -16.31 26.82 -41.47
CA ALA A 826 -17.67 26.81 -42.00
C ALA A 826 -17.80 25.82 -43.17
N ALA A 827 -18.99 25.27 -43.38
CA ALA A 827 -19.28 24.49 -44.58
C ALA A 827 -19.09 25.36 -45.84
N GLY A 828 -18.30 24.86 -46.80
CA GLY A 828 -17.91 25.58 -48.01
C GLY A 828 -16.85 26.65 -47.79
N ALA A 829 -16.17 26.68 -46.63
CA ALA A 829 -15.10 27.65 -46.39
C ALA A 829 -13.99 27.51 -47.45
N VAL A 830 -13.44 28.64 -47.85
CA VAL A 830 -12.25 28.73 -48.72
C VAL A 830 -11.08 29.27 -47.91
N ASP A 831 -9.88 29.10 -48.43
CA ASP A 831 -8.65 29.58 -47.81
C ASP A 831 -8.35 28.97 -46.43
N VAL A 832 -8.76 27.70 -46.25
CA VAL A 832 -8.45 26.92 -45.04
C VAL A 832 -6.98 26.54 -45.03
N ALA A 833 -6.34 26.62 -43.86
CA ALA A 833 -4.95 26.20 -43.67
C ALA A 833 -4.74 24.73 -44.09
N LEU A 834 -3.51 24.37 -44.46
CA LEU A 834 -3.21 23.03 -44.98
C LEU A 834 -3.28 21.94 -43.91
N ALA A 835 -3.07 22.26 -42.63
CA ALA A 835 -3.32 21.35 -41.53
C ALA A 835 -4.41 21.89 -40.60
N PRO A 836 -5.69 21.83 -41.02
CA PRO A 836 -6.76 22.37 -40.22
C PRO A 836 -7.08 21.42 -39.07
N ARG A 837 -7.14 21.95 -37.85
CA ARG A 837 -7.84 21.31 -36.73
C ARG A 837 -9.30 21.72 -36.77
N PHE A 838 -10.13 20.86 -37.35
CA PHE A 838 -11.54 21.13 -37.57
C PHE A 838 -12.36 20.67 -36.37
N THR A 839 -12.99 21.60 -35.66
CA THR A 839 -13.80 21.29 -34.48
C THR A 839 -15.26 21.62 -34.75
N LEU A 840 -16.15 20.66 -34.50
CA LEU A 840 -17.59 20.81 -34.46
C LEU A 840 -18.05 20.80 -33.01
N ASN A 841 -18.62 21.89 -32.54
CA ASN A 841 -19.16 22.00 -31.18
C ASN A 841 -20.68 21.80 -31.22
N PHE A 842 -21.17 20.91 -30.37
CA PHE A 842 -22.58 20.59 -30.21
C PHE A 842 -23.17 21.29 -28.99
N ASN A 843 -24.50 21.34 -28.91
CA ASN A 843 -25.23 21.93 -27.77
C ASN A 843 -25.19 21.06 -26.50
N GLU A 844 -24.69 19.83 -26.61
CA GLU A 844 -24.70 18.82 -25.57
C GLU A 844 -23.52 17.86 -25.75
N THR A 845 -23.30 17.00 -24.77
CA THR A 845 -22.24 16.00 -24.81
C THR A 845 -22.52 14.94 -25.87
N ILE A 846 -21.50 14.68 -26.69
CA ILE A 846 -21.57 13.70 -27.77
C ILE A 846 -20.69 12.48 -27.50
N VAL A 847 -20.97 11.41 -28.23
CA VAL A 847 -20.22 10.16 -28.29
C VAL A 847 -19.77 9.94 -29.72
N LEU A 848 -18.50 9.58 -29.89
CA LEU A 848 -17.93 9.27 -31.19
C LEU A 848 -18.48 7.93 -31.70
N GLY A 849 -19.16 7.98 -32.84
CA GLY A 849 -19.57 6.78 -33.57
C GLY A 849 -18.53 6.31 -34.58
N ALA A 850 -18.96 5.52 -35.55
CA ALA A 850 -18.08 4.96 -36.59
C ALA A 850 -18.21 5.66 -37.94
N GLY A 851 -17.21 5.49 -38.80
CA GLY A 851 -17.32 5.83 -40.23
C GLY A 851 -17.01 7.28 -40.61
N ILE A 852 -16.51 8.10 -39.69
CA ILE A 852 -16.01 9.44 -40.03
C ILE A 852 -14.82 9.32 -40.97
N THR A 853 -14.88 9.99 -42.11
CA THR A 853 -13.80 10.02 -43.10
C THR A 853 -13.60 11.42 -43.64
N LEU A 854 -12.37 11.75 -44.03
CA LEU A 854 -12.05 12.95 -44.78
C LEU A 854 -11.58 12.51 -46.17
N THR A 855 -12.22 12.99 -47.23
CA THR A 855 -11.90 12.62 -48.62
C THR A 855 -11.57 13.83 -49.47
N ASP A 856 -10.65 13.69 -50.42
CA ASP A 856 -10.38 14.71 -51.42
C ASP A 856 -11.50 14.82 -52.49
N ALA A 857 -11.35 15.73 -53.45
CA ALA A 857 -12.31 15.94 -54.53
C ALA A 857 -12.47 14.72 -55.48
N ALA A 858 -11.54 13.76 -55.45
CA ALA A 858 -11.62 12.50 -56.19
C ALA A 858 -12.23 11.35 -55.35
N GLY A 859 -12.58 11.61 -54.09
CA GLY A 859 -13.13 10.62 -53.15
C GLY A 859 -12.06 9.76 -52.47
N VAL A 860 -10.78 10.12 -52.58
CA VAL A 860 -9.67 9.39 -51.93
C VAL A 860 -9.60 9.81 -50.46
N ALA A 861 -9.57 8.83 -49.56
CA ALA A 861 -9.50 9.08 -48.13
C ALA A 861 -8.13 9.65 -47.72
N VAL A 862 -8.16 10.69 -46.90
CA VAL A 862 -6.99 11.26 -46.22
C VAL A 862 -6.67 10.35 -45.03
N THR A 863 -5.63 9.52 -45.18
CA THR A 863 -5.19 8.59 -44.15
C THR A 863 -4.08 9.22 -43.31
N GLY A 864 -4.29 9.39 -42.00
CA GLY A 864 -3.23 9.86 -41.09
C GLY A 864 -2.10 8.83 -40.92
N ASN A 865 -1.03 9.23 -40.24
CA ASN A 865 0.15 8.40 -39.97
C ASN A 865 -0.08 7.29 -38.91
N GLY A 866 -1.24 6.63 -38.94
CA GLY A 866 -1.66 5.65 -37.92
C GLY A 866 -2.47 6.23 -36.76
N GLU A 867 -2.62 7.56 -36.69
CA GLU A 867 -3.40 8.26 -35.67
C GLU A 867 -4.89 8.40 -36.05
N PRO A 868 -5.82 8.40 -35.07
CA PRO A 868 -7.25 8.60 -35.34
C PRO A 868 -7.54 9.97 -35.95
N LEU A 869 -8.29 10.00 -37.05
CA LEU A 869 -8.74 11.22 -37.72
C LEU A 869 -9.68 12.06 -36.82
N ALA A 870 -10.48 11.40 -35.98
CA ALA A 870 -11.55 12.02 -35.19
C ALA A 870 -11.41 11.67 -33.71
N SER A 871 -11.73 12.63 -32.84
CA SER A 871 -11.75 12.48 -31.39
C SER A 871 -12.88 13.34 -30.80
N VAL A 872 -13.40 12.97 -29.63
CA VAL A 872 -14.46 13.71 -28.94
C VAL A 872 -13.99 14.11 -27.55
N SER A 873 -14.33 15.34 -27.15
CA SER A 873 -14.16 15.85 -25.79
C SER A 873 -15.41 16.62 -25.40
N GLY A 874 -16.23 16.06 -24.51
CA GLY A 874 -17.53 16.61 -24.11
C GLY A 874 -18.41 16.91 -25.33
N HIS A 875 -18.59 18.20 -25.61
CA HIS A 875 -19.47 18.69 -26.66
C HIS A 875 -18.75 18.87 -28.01
N ALA A 876 -17.45 18.61 -28.08
CA ALA A 876 -16.62 18.93 -29.25
C ALA A 876 -16.14 17.66 -29.97
N LEU A 877 -16.47 17.57 -31.27
CA LEU A 877 -15.84 16.62 -32.21
C LEU A 877 -14.66 17.33 -32.87
N VAL A 878 -13.45 16.82 -32.63
CA VAL A 878 -12.20 17.33 -33.20
C VAL A 878 -11.72 16.39 -34.29
N ILE A 879 -11.58 16.93 -35.50
CA ILE A 879 -11.00 16.28 -36.68
C ILE A 879 -9.59 16.81 -36.90
N ASN A 880 -8.63 15.89 -36.95
CA ASN A 880 -7.23 16.16 -37.21
C ASN A 880 -6.72 15.24 -38.36
N PRO A 881 -6.39 15.80 -39.54
CA PRO A 881 -5.84 15.02 -40.65
C PRO A 881 -4.47 14.39 -40.36
N HIS A 882 -3.75 14.89 -39.34
CA HIS A 882 -2.38 14.50 -38.97
C HIS A 882 -1.37 14.60 -40.11
N GLN A 883 -1.67 15.44 -41.11
CA GLN A 883 -0.82 15.75 -42.25
C GLN A 883 -1.31 17.04 -42.94
N ASN A 884 -0.43 17.66 -43.71
CA ASN A 884 -0.81 18.76 -44.59
C ASN A 884 -1.65 18.26 -45.78
N LEU A 885 -2.74 18.97 -46.03
CA LEU A 885 -3.62 18.83 -47.17
C LEU A 885 -3.05 19.57 -48.40
N VAL A 886 -3.52 19.19 -49.58
CA VAL A 886 -3.06 19.75 -50.86
C VAL A 886 -3.59 21.19 -51.02
N PRO A 887 -2.75 22.19 -51.35
CA PRO A 887 -3.20 23.56 -51.61
C PRO A 887 -4.25 23.67 -52.73
N GLY A 888 -5.28 24.48 -52.51
CA GLY A 888 -6.37 24.74 -53.45
C GLY A 888 -7.31 23.56 -53.71
N MET A 889 -7.15 22.43 -53.02
CA MET A 889 -8.04 21.27 -53.13
C MET A 889 -9.24 21.40 -52.22
N THR A 890 -10.36 20.85 -52.70
CA THR A 890 -11.58 20.73 -51.88
C THR A 890 -11.60 19.36 -51.23
N TYR A 891 -11.77 19.35 -49.91
CA TYR A 891 -11.93 18.16 -49.09
C TYR A 891 -13.36 18.10 -48.56
N THR A 892 -13.85 16.89 -48.34
CA THR A 892 -15.16 16.60 -47.76
C THR A 892 -14.98 15.74 -46.51
N LEU A 893 -15.33 16.29 -45.35
CA LEU A 893 -15.56 15.50 -44.15
C LEU A 893 -16.92 14.82 -44.28
N ASN A 894 -16.93 13.50 -44.24
CA ASN A 894 -18.14 12.70 -44.26
C ASN A 894 -18.47 12.29 -42.82
N LEU A 895 -19.68 12.65 -42.39
CA LEU A 895 -20.30 12.25 -41.13
C LEU A 895 -21.50 11.35 -41.48
N PRO A 896 -21.30 10.06 -41.78
CA PRO A 896 -22.41 9.16 -42.03
C PRO A 896 -23.35 9.08 -40.81
N ASP A 897 -24.58 8.65 -41.02
CA ASP A 897 -25.53 8.46 -39.93
C ASP A 897 -24.93 7.54 -38.83
N GLY A 898 -25.12 7.93 -37.57
CA GLY A 898 -24.53 7.27 -36.42
C GLY A 898 -23.03 7.55 -36.17
N SER A 899 -22.41 8.46 -36.92
CA SER A 899 -21.01 8.88 -36.69
C SER A 899 -20.83 9.82 -35.49
N VAL A 900 -21.88 10.55 -35.13
CA VAL A 900 -21.97 11.39 -33.93
C VAL A 900 -23.28 11.07 -33.25
N LEU A 901 -23.20 10.67 -31.99
CA LEU A 901 -24.33 10.32 -31.14
C LEU A 901 -24.33 11.26 -29.92
N ASP A 902 -25.45 11.42 -29.24
CA ASP A 902 -25.45 11.92 -27.85
C ASP A 902 -25.22 10.76 -26.86
N LEU A 903 -25.31 11.05 -25.56
CA LEU A 903 -25.21 10.04 -24.49
C LEU A 903 -26.40 9.07 -24.44
N ALA A 904 -27.57 9.46 -24.94
CA ALA A 904 -28.76 8.60 -25.06
C ALA A 904 -28.73 7.73 -26.33
N GLY A 905 -27.73 7.92 -27.19
CA GLY A 905 -27.57 7.23 -28.45
C GLY A 905 -28.42 7.81 -29.57
N ASN A 906 -29.01 9.01 -29.44
CA ASN A 906 -29.69 9.64 -30.58
C ASN A 906 -28.65 10.14 -31.58
N HIS A 907 -28.98 9.98 -32.86
CA HIS A 907 -28.05 10.26 -33.96
C HIS A 907 -28.07 11.74 -34.32
N TYR A 908 -26.90 12.34 -34.54
CA TYR A 908 -26.81 13.67 -35.13
C TYR A 908 -27.57 13.72 -36.47
N ALA A 909 -28.66 14.49 -36.51
CA ALA A 909 -29.55 14.56 -37.67
C ALA A 909 -29.21 15.70 -38.64
N GLY A 910 -28.10 16.42 -38.42
CA GLY A 910 -27.69 17.55 -39.25
C GLY A 910 -26.93 17.15 -40.50
N ALA A 911 -26.01 18.01 -40.96
CA ALA A 911 -25.32 17.78 -42.22
C ALA A 911 -24.41 16.54 -42.15
N THR A 912 -24.58 15.63 -43.10
CA THR A 912 -23.80 14.38 -43.23
C THR A 912 -22.48 14.58 -43.96
N SER A 913 -22.21 15.79 -44.46
CA SER A 913 -20.90 16.16 -44.97
C SER A 913 -20.62 17.65 -44.89
N TYR A 914 -19.34 17.99 -44.71
CA TYR A 914 -18.82 19.36 -44.70
C TYR A 914 -17.69 19.45 -45.71
N SER A 915 -17.84 20.29 -46.71
CA SER A 915 -16.74 20.57 -47.65
C SER A 915 -15.99 21.82 -47.25
N PHE A 916 -14.69 21.87 -47.53
CA PHE A 916 -13.88 23.07 -47.44
C PHE A 916 -12.76 23.03 -48.48
N THR A 917 -12.30 24.20 -48.91
CA THR A 917 -11.19 24.34 -49.85
C THR A 917 -10.00 24.94 -49.14
N THR A 918 -8.86 24.26 -49.23
CA THR A 918 -7.59 24.76 -48.70
C THR A 918 -7.13 26.01 -49.45
N VAL A 919 -6.26 26.80 -48.81
CA VAL A 919 -5.62 27.98 -49.38
C VAL A 919 -5.07 27.71 -50.78
N LYS A 920 -5.45 28.56 -51.73
CA LYS A 920 -5.10 28.40 -53.13
C LYS A 920 -3.64 28.78 -53.36
N PRO A 921 -2.92 28.04 -54.23
CA PRO A 921 -1.62 28.49 -54.66
C PRO A 921 -1.73 29.76 -55.50
N VAL A 922 -0.80 30.69 -55.31
CA VAL A 922 -0.67 31.92 -56.08
C VAL A 922 0.28 31.73 -57.27
N ALA A 923 0.11 32.56 -58.31
CA ALA A 923 0.97 32.52 -59.50
C ALA A 923 2.33 33.21 -59.28
N ALA A 924 2.40 34.14 -58.34
CA ALA A 924 3.59 34.82 -57.85
C ALA A 924 3.33 35.21 -56.40
N GLY A 925 4.33 35.09 -55.53
CA GLY A 925 4.20 35.41 -54.13
C GLY A 925 4.23 36.92 -53.84
N THR A 926 3.91 37.26 -52.60
CA THR A 926 3.58 38.58 -52.08
C THR A 926 4.54 38.97 -50.95
N ASP A 927 4.12 39.87 -50.05
CA ASP A 927 4.87 40.17 -48.82
C ASP A 927 4.38 39.31 -47.63
N GLY A 928 3.46 38.38 -47.86
CA GLY A 928 2.93 37.43 -46.87
C GLY A 928 3.39 36.00 -47.14
N ASN A 929 2.96 35.05 -46.30
CA ASN A 929 3.31 33.64 -46.47
C ASN A 929 2.49 33.02 -47.59
N ASP A 930 3.12 32.70 -48.73
CA ASP A 930 2.43 32.23 -49.93
C ASP A 930 2.68 30.75 -50.22
N TYR A 931 1.70 30.13 -50.90
CA TYR A 931 1.83 28.81 -51.48
C TYR A 931 1.95 28.91 -53.00
N LEU A 932 2.95 28.29 -53.60
CA LEU A 932 3.14 28.25 -55.06
C LEU A 932 3.10 26.81 -55.58
N LEU A 933 2.73 26.62 -56.84
CA LEU A 933 2.67 25.29 -57.44
C LEU A 933 3.88 25.03 -58.35
N GLY A 934 4.72 24.09 -57.93
CA GLY A 934 5.86 23.58 -58.69
C GLY A 934 5.50 22.36 -59.53
N LYS A 935 6.18 22.19 -60.67
CA LYS A 935 6.04 21.01 -61.54
C LYS A 935 7.37 20.35 -61.89
N GLY A 936 8.48 21.05 -61.72
CA GLY A 936 9.83 20.62 -62.06
C GLY A 936 10.13 20.67 -63.55
N THR A 937 9.43 21.55 -64.30
CA THR A 937 9.39 21.53 -65.77
C THR A 937 9.62 22.90 -66.43
N GLY A 938 10.20 23.85 -65.71
CA GLY A 938 10.77 25.07 -66.29
C GLY A 938 10.11 26.37 -65.83
N ALA A 939 9.38 26.36 -64.71
CA ALA A 939 8.71 27.54 -64.17
C ALA A 939 9.69 28.45 -63.41
N SER A 940 9.49 29.77 -63.48
CA SER A 940 10.15 30.71 -62.56
C SER A 940 9.17 31.06 -61.45
N LEU A 941 9.50 30.69 -60.21
CA LEU A 941 8.64 30.85 -59.05
C LEU A 941 9.34 31.77 -58.05
N ASN A 942 8.70 32.90 -57.76
CA ASN A 942 9.20 33.86 -56.79
C ASN A 942 8.22 33.93 -55.61
N GLY A 943 8.68 33.58 -54.40
CA GLY A 943 7.85 33.65 -53.19
C GLY A 943 7.72 35.07 -52.64
N GLY A 944 8.72 35.94 -52.88
CA GLY A 944 8.65 37.32 -52.39
C GLY A 944 9.20 37.44 -50.98
N ALA A 945 8.47 38.12 -50.09
CA ALA A 945 8.84 38.25 -48.69
C ALA A 945 7.81 37.52 -47.83
N GLY A 946 8.24 36.91 -46.74
CA GLY A 946 7.39 36.06 -45.92
C GLY A 946 8.00 34.66 -45.79
N LEU A 947 7.20 33.70 -45.32
CA LEU A 947 7.53 32.28 -45.32
C LEU A 947 6.83 31.60 -46.48
N ASP A 948 7.55 31.36 -47.57
CA ASP A 948 6.96 30.89 -48.81
C ASP A 948 7.19 29.40 -49.04
N THR A 949 6.14 28.71 -49.47
CA THR A 949 6.15 27.26 -49.70
C THR A 949 5.82 26.91 -51.14
N VAL A 950 6.72 26.21 -51.83
CA VAL A 950 6.41 25.63 -53.14
C VAL A 950 5.96 24.18 -52.97
N TYR A 951 4.73 23.89 -53.42
CA TYR A 951 4.14 22.56 -53.39
C TYR A 951 4.40 21.80 -54.71
N TYR A 952 4.89 20.57 -54.59
CA TYR A 952 5.04 19.61 -55.68
C TYR A 952 4.14 18.40 -55.41
N THR A 953 3.29 18.05 -56.38
CA THR A 953 2.42 16.86 -56.27
C THR A 953 3.18 15.54 -56.33
N GLN A 954 4.42 15.57 -56.83
CA GLN A 954 5.32 14.41 -56.88
C GLN A 954 5.91 14.07 -55.51
N LYS A 955 6.55 12.90 -55.40
CA LYS A 955 7.38 12.54 -54.24
C LYS A 955 8.76 13.17 -54.37
N GLN A 956 9.44 13.50 -53.27
CA GLN A 956 10.74 14.19 -53.37
C GLN A 956 11.78 13.38 -54.16
N TYR A 957 11.81 12.05 -54.05
CA TYR A 957 12.80 11.23 -54.77
C TYR A 957 12.64 11.30 -56.31
N GLU A 958 11.51 11.81 -56.81
CA GLU A 958 11.24 12.03 -58.24
C GLU A 958 11.78 13.36 -58.74
N LEU A 959 12.25 14.22 -57.82
CA LEU A 959 12.72 15.58 -58.09
C LEU A 959 14.17 15.77 -57.61
N SER A 960 14.97 16.45 -58.42
CA SER A 960 16.33 16.90 -58.09
C SER A 960 16.28 18.33 -57.58
N ILE A 961 16.88 18.61 -56.42
CA ILE A 961 16.97 19.95 -55.82
C ILE A 961 18.42 20.43 -55.86
N VAL A 962 18.69 21.57 -56.50
CA VAL A 962 20.05 22.12 -56.65
C VAL A 962 20.05 23.60 -56.32
N ARG A 963 20.86 24.03 -55.35
CA ARG A 963 21.09 25.46 -55.11
C ARG A 963 22.12 26.02 -56.09
N ASN A 964 21.75 27.07 -56.81
CA ASN A 964 22.58 27.73 -57.80
C ASN A 964 23.55 28.73 -57.14
N THR A 965 24.58 29.13 -57.89
CA THR A 965 25.60 30.07 -57.40
C THR A 965 25.09 31.48 -57.13
N ASP A 966 23.95 31.87 -57.72
CA ASP A 966 23.26 33.13 -57.48
C ASP A 966 22.30 33.09 -56.28
N GLY A 967 22.21 31.95 -55.58
CA GLY A 967 21.37 31.74 -54.41
C GLY A 967 19.98 31.18 -54.72
N SER A 968 19.53 31.21 -55.99
CA SER A 968 18.27 30.59 -56.41
C SER A 968 18.32 29.05 -56.30
N VAL A 969 17.16 28.39 -56.27
CA VAL A 969 17.07 26.93 -56.20
C VAL A 969 16.43 26.37 -57.46
N SER A 970 17.11 25.43 -58.12
CA SER A 970 16.59 24.68 -59.26
C SER A 970 15.92 23.38 -58.80
N VAL A 971 14.66 23.14 -59.17
CA VAL A 971 13.96 21.87 -58.93
C VAL A 971 13.61 21.21 -60.26
N THR A 972 14.11 20.00 -60.50
CA THR A 972 13.97 19.30 -61.79
C THR A 972 13.27 17.96 -61.61
N ASP A 973 12.23 17.70 -62.39
CA ASP A 973 11.62 16.37 -62.47
C ASP A 973 12.51 15.44 -63.31
N TYR A 974 12.95 14.32 -62.72
CA TYR A 974 13.84 13.36 -63.39
C TYR A 974 13.23 12.76 -64.66
N TRP A 975 11.90 12.78 -64.78
CA TRP A 975 11.15 12.08 -65.83
C TRP A 975 10.54 13.04 -66.85
N ALA A 976 10.69 14.35 -66.67
CA ALA A 976 10.16 15.34 -67.60
C ALA A 976 11.19 15.79 -68.66
N ALA A 977 10.71 16.01 -69.90
CA ALA A 977 11.54 16.46 -71.02
C ALA A 977 11.85 17.97 -71.02
N LYS A 978 11.36 18.73 -70.03
CA LYS A 978 11.54 20.19 -69.91
C LYS A 978 12.49 20.51 -68.75
N GLY A 979 13.12 21.69 -68.80
CA GLY A 979 14.14 22.14 -67.84
C GLY A 979 13.63 22.34 -66.41
N ALA A 980 14.51 22.78 -65.50
CA ALA A 980 14.23 22.94 -64.07
C ALA A 980 13.32 24.14 -63.76
N ASP A 981 12.44 24.01 -62.76
CA ASP A 981 11.86 25.17 -62.10
C ASP A 981 12.96 25.95 -61.37
N THR A 982 12.92 27.28 -61.41
CA THR A 982 13.87 28.17 -60.71
C THR A 982 13.13 28.97 -59.63
N LEU A 983 13.55 28.80 -58.37
CA LEU A 983 12.91 29.34 -57.18
C LEU A 983 13.74 30.48 -56.58
N THR A 984 13.09 31.60 -56.24
CA THR A 984 13.69 32.74 -55.52
C THR A 984 12.80 33.17 -54.37
N GLY A 985 13.38 33.51 -53.20
CA GLY A 985 12.62 33.88 -52.00
C GLY A 985 11.64 32.78 -51.59
N VAL A 986 12.13 31.55 -51.42
CA VAL A 986 11.33 30.38 -51.02
C VAL A 986 12.06 29.64 -49.94
N GLU A 987 11.40 29.44 -48.81
CA GLU A 987 11.98 28.86 -47.60
C GLU A 987 11.60 27.39 -47.45
N ARG A 988 10.50 26.95 -48.06
CA ARG A 988 9.94 25.60 -47.85
C ARG A 988 9.59 24.95 -49.19
N LEU A 989 9.92 23.67 -49.34
CA LEU A 989 9.34 22.81 -50.37
C LEU A 989 8.47 21.77 -49.69
N MET A 990 7.29 21.53 -50.24
CA MET A 990 6.39 20.50 -49.75
C MET A 990 6.10 19.51 -50.87
N PHE A 991 6.35 18.23 -50.61
CA PHE A 991 6.10 17.12 -51.51
C PHE A 991 4.93 16.29 -50.99
N SER A 992 4.49 15.31 -51.79
CA SER A 992 3.43 14.38 -51.36
C SER A 992 3.83 13.45 -50.21
N ASP A 993 5.13 13.32 -49.90
CA ASP A 993 5.68 12.41 -48.88
C ASP A 993 6.38 13.11 -47.70
N HIS A 994 6.99 14.28 -47.90
CA HIS A 994 7.66 15.07 -46.83
C HIS A 994 7.94 16.51 -47.26
N ALA A 995 8.55 17.30 -46.38
CA ALA A 995 8.95 18.67 -46.67
C ALA A 995 10.47 18.83 -46.66
N VAL A 996 10.96 19.90 -47.29
CA VAL A 996 12.37 20.32 -47.30
C VAL A 996 12.46 21.79 -46.88
N ALA A 997 13.32 22.09 -45.91
CA ALA A 997 13.63 23.45 -45.50
C ALA A 997 14.82 23.99 -46.33
N LEU A 998 14.64 25.14 -46.99
CA LEU A 998 15.63 25.81 -47.85
C LEU A 998 16.29 27.02 -47.17
N ASP A 999 15.74 27.53 -46.08
CA ASP A 999 16.23 28.70 -45.34
C ASP A 999 17.45 28.34 -44.48
N LEU A 1000 18.64 28.48 -45.05
CA LEU A 1000 19.89 28.14 -44.34
C LEU A 1000 20.17 29.08 -43.16
N ASP A 1001 19.68 30.32 -43.20
CA ASP A 1001 19.88 31.30 -42.12
C ASP A 1001 18.62 31.48 -41.23
N GLY A 1002 17.48 30.97 -41.69
CA GLY A 1002 16.18 31.03 -41.01
C GLY A 1002 15.94 29.88 -40.03
N ALA A 1003 14.68 29.65 -39.68
CA ALA A 1003 14.27 28.64 -38.71
C ALA A 1003 14.76 27.22 -39.05
N GLY A 1004 14.79 26.84 -40.33
CA GLY A 1004 15.32 25.56 -40.78
C GLY A 1004 16.78 25.39 -40.42
N GLY A 1005 17.63 26.31 -40.88
CA GLY A 1005 19.05 26.29 -40.58
C GLY A 1005 19.39 26.42 -39.10
N GLN A 1006 18.70 27.31 -38.37
CA GLN A 1006 18.87 27.48 -36.92
C GLN A 1006 18.51 26.19 -36.16
N THR A 1007 17.43 25.52 -36.55
CA THR A 1007 17.03 24.24 -35.94
C THR A 1007 18.11 23.19 -36.14
N TYR A 1008 18.60 23.02 -37.38
CA TYR A 1008 19.64 22.04 -37.69
C TYR A 1008 20.92 22.30 -36.92
N ARG A 1009 21.36 23.58 -36.87
CA ARG A 1009 22.54 23.99 -36.12
C ARG A 1009 22.39 23.75 -34.62
N MET A 1010 21.22 24.01 -34.04
CA MET A 1010 20.98 23.79 -32.61
C MET A 1010 21.11 22.30 -32.24
N TYR A 1011 20.54 21.39 -33.04
CA TYR A 1011 20.72 19.93 -32.84
C TYR A 1011 22.18 19.50 -32.96
N GLN A 1012 22.90 19.99 -33.96
CA GLN A 1012 24.33 19.68 -34.09
C GLN A 1012 25.11 20.24 -32.89
N SER A 1013 24.81 21.46 -32.46
CA SER A 1013 25.60 22.14 -31.43
C SER A 1013 25.34 21.59 -30.03
N ALA A 1014 24.07 21.30 -29.74
CA ALA A 1014 23.67 20.72 -28.47
C ALA A 1014 24.02 19.23 -28.39
N PHE A 1015 23.78 18.44 -29.44
CA PHE A 1015 23.81 16.97 -29.35
C PHE A 1015 24.83 16.29 -30.26
N ASN A 1016 25.57 17.05 -31.08
CA ASN A 1016 26.52 16.53 -32.06
C ASN A 1016 25.90 15.48 -33.00
N ARG A 1017 24.65 15.71 -33.43
CA ARG A 1017 23.94 14.84 -34.38
C ARG A 1017 23.08 15.65 -35.35
N VAL A 1018 22.69 14.99 -36.44
CA VAL A 1018 21.62 15.49 -37.31
C VAL A 1018 20.28 15.42 -36.57
N PRO A 1019 19.37 16.38 -36.77
CA PRO A 1019 18.04 16.30 -36.20
C PRO A 1019 17.27 15.12 -36.79
N ASP A 1020 16.43 14.49 -35.98
CA ASP A 1020 15.38 13.61 -36.47
C ASP A 1020 14.28 14.44 -37.15
N SER A 1021 13.57 13.86 -38.12
CA SER A 1021 12.68 14.61 -39.00
C SER A 1021 11.47 15.21 -38.28
N GLY A 1022 10.93 14.52 -37.27
CA GLY A 1022 9.82 14.99 -36.44
C GLY A 1022 10.23 16.11 -35.48
N GLY A 1023 11.34 15.94 -34.76
CA GLY A 1023 11.90 16.97 -33.88
C GLY A 1023 12.30 18.23 -34.65
N ALA A 1024 12.90 18.08 -35.84
CA ALA A 1024 13.16 19.21 -36.74
C ALA A 1024 11.86 19.96 -37.07
N GLY A 1025 10.80 19.24 -37.46
CA GLY A 1025 9.53 19.86 -37.81
C GLY A 1025 8.85 20.60 -36.66
N PHE A 1026 8.90 20.05 -35.45
CA PHE A 1026 8.38 20.70 -34.25
C PHE A 1026 9.06 22.06 -34.01
N TRP A 1027 10.39 22.08 -34.01
CA TRP A 1027 11.14 23.31 -33.72
C TRP A 1027 11.08 24.33 -34.85
N ILE A 1028 11.12 23.88 -36.12
CA ILE A 1028 10.90 24.76 -37.27
C ILE A 1028 9.54 25.43 -37.18
N ASN A 1029 8.48 24.66 -36.88
CA ASN A 1029 7.13 25.22 -36.71
C ASN A 1029 7.11 26.30 -35.61
N LEU A 1030 7.67 26.03 -34.44
CA LEU A 1030 7.67 27.00 -33.33
C LEU A 1030 8.45 28.28 -33.67
N LEU A 1031 9.63 28.15 -34.29
CA LEU A 1031 10.44 29.29 -34.70
C LEU A 1031 9.74 30.12 -35.79
N ASP A 1032 9.14 29.46 -36.79
CA ASP A 1032 8.35 30.10 -37.85
C ASP A 1032 7.14 30.87 -37.26
N HIS A 1033 6.61 30.46 -36.10
CA HIS A 1033 5.53 31.13 -35.37
C HIS A 1033 6.02 32.07 -34.25
N GLY A 1034 7.30 32.44 -34.24
CA GLY A 1034 7.84 33.50 -33.40
C GLY A 1034 8.34 33.07 -32.01
N VAL A 1035 8.43 31.76 -31.73
CA VAL A 1035 9.18 31.29 -30.57
C VAL A 1035 10.64 31.68 -30.73
N SER A 1036 11.26 32.19 -29.66
CA SER A 1036 12.65 32.62 -29.72
C SER A 1036 13.63 31.44 -29.76
N LEU A 1037 14.76 31.61 -30.45
CA LEU A 1037 15.85 30.63 -30.44
C LEU A 1037 16.39 30.36 -29.02
N ARG A 1038 16.27 31.34 -28.12
CA ARG A 1038 16.61 31.20 -26.69
C ARG A 1038 15.72 30.18 -25.99
N THR A 1039 14.41 30.23 -26.27
CA THR A 1039 13.45 29.27 -25.72
C THR A 1039 13.77 27.85 -26.18
N MET A 1040 14.08 27.68 -27.47
CA MET A 1040 14.54 26.40 -28.01
C MET A 1040 15.82 25.93 -27.32
N SER A 1041 16.84 26.79 -27.24
CA SER A 1041 18.12 26.45 -26.61
C SER A 1041 17.97 26.03 -25.14
N GLN A 1042 17.11 26.71 -24.38
CA GLN A 1042 16.79 26.36 -23.00
C GLN A 1042 16.11 24.97 -22.91
N ALA A 1043 15.12 24.70 -23.76
CA ALA A 1043 14.45 23.40 -23.79
C ALA A 1043 15.42 22.24 -24.10
N PHE A 1044 16.43 22.49 -24.95
CA PHE A 1044 17.47 21.51 -25.22
C PHE A 1044 18.33 21.26 -23.97
N ILE A 1045 18.75 22.30 -23.26
CA ILE A 1045 19.54 22.18 -22.02
C ILE A 1045 18.79 21.39 -20.95
N ASP A 1046 17.49 21.63 -20.81
CA ASP A 1046 16.66 20.98 -19.79
C ASP A 1046 16.31 19.52 -20.14
N SER A 1047 16.55 19.12 -21.39
CA SER A 1047 16.23 17.80 -21.89
C SER A 1047 17.03 16.68 -21.17
N PRO A 1048 16.44 15.48 -21.03
CA PRO A 1048 17.18 14.31 -20.56
C PRO A 1048 18.39 13.96 -21.43
N GLU A 1049 18.30 14.17 -22.75
CA GLU A 1049 19.39 13.92 -23.71
C GLU A 1049 20.61 14.80 -23.40
N PHE A 1050 20.38 16.09 -23.12
CA PHE A 1050 21.46 17.02 -22.73
C PHE A 1050 22.09 16.64 -21.40
N ARG A 1051 21.29 16.30 -20.37
CA ARG A 1051 21.81 15.83 -19.08
C ARG A 1051 22.61 14.54 -19.19
N SER A 1052 22.26 13.65 -20.12
CA SER A 1052 23.03 12.44 -20.39
C SER A 1052 24.38 12.76 -21.04
N MET A 1053 24.40 13.69 -22.00
CA MET A 1053 25.60 14.01 -22.78
C MET A 1053 26.60 14.92 -22.04
N TYR A 1054 26.10 15.87 -21.25
CA TYR A 1054 26.93 16.86 -20.54
C TYR A 1054 27.05 16.56 -19.03
N GLY A 1055 26.30 15.59 -18.51
CA GLY A 1055 26.20 15.27 -17.08
C GLY A 1055 25.08 16.05 -16.37
N ALA A 1056 24.70 15.60 -15.17
CA ALA A 1056 23.60 16.20 -14.42
C ALA A 1056 23.89 17.64 -13.93
N ALA A 1057 25.16 17.98 -13.72
CA ALA A 1057 25.61 19.30 -13.31
C ALA A 1057 27.07 19.58 -13.75
N PRO A 1058 27.35 19.73 -15.05
CA PRO A 1058 28.71 20.02 -15.52
C PRO A 1058 29.18 21.37 -14.97
N THR A 1059 30.48 21.47 -14.67
CA THR A 1059 31.15 22.76 -14.43
C THR A 1059 31.19 23.59 -15.72
N ASP A 1060 31.34 24.91 -15.61
CA ASP A 1060 31.41 25.79 -16.78
C ASP A 1060 32.56 25.42 -17.74
N GLN A 1061 33.71 25.01 -17.18
CA GLN A 1061 34.84 24.49 -17.97
C GLN A 1061 34.47 23.23 -18.75
N GLN A 1062 33.76 22.28 -18.12
CA GLN A 1062 33.29 21.07 -18.81
C GLN A 1062 32.28 21.41 -19.91
N PHE A 1063 31.33 22.30 -19.62
CA PHE A 1063 30.31 22.73 -20.56
C PHE A 1063 30.93 23.39 -21.81
N VAL A 1064 31.80 24.40 -21.63
CA VAL A 1064 32.50 25.07 -22.75
C VAL A 1064 33.35 24.08 -23.56
N THR A 1065 34.07 23.18 -22.88
CA THR A 1065 34.91 22.18 -23.56
C THR A 1065 34.06 21.24 -24.43
N SER A 1066 32.90 20.79 -23.93
CA SER A 1066 31.98 19.94 -24.69
C SER A 1066 31.40 20.67 -25.90
N LEU A 1067 31.06 21.96 -25.80
CA LEU A 1067 30.59 22.75 -26.94
C LEU A 1067 31.66 22.88 -28.04
N TYR A 1068 32.92 23.11 -27.67
CA TYR A 1068 34.03 23.14 -28.63
C TYR A 1068 34.19 21.81 -29.38
N ASN A 1069 34.05 20.68 -28.68
CA ASN A 1069 34.14 19.36 -29.28
C ASN A 1069 32.93 19.03 -30.18
N ASN A 1070 31.73 19.45 -29.77
CA ASN A 1070 30.50 19.15 -30.49
C ASN A 1070 30.31 20.05 -31.72
N VAL A 1071 30.64 21.33 -31.61
CA VAL A 1071 30.35 22.34 -32.63
C VAL A 1071 31.52 22.51 -33.59
N LEU A 1072 32.73 22.64 -33.04
CA LEU A 1072 33.94 22.99 -33.79
C LEU A 1072 34.88 21.79 -34.01
N HIS A 1073 34.56 20.64 -33.40
CA HIS A 1073 35.32 19.40 -33.49
C HIS A 1073 36.82 19.56 -33.15
N ARG A 1074 37.12 20.45 -32.21
CA ARG A 1074 38.48 20.75 -31.73
C ARG A 1074 38.45 21.14 -30.25
N ALA A 1075 39.60 21.01 -29.58
CA ALA A 1075 39.76 21.56 -28.23
C ALA A 1075 39.70 23.10 -28.25
N PRO A 1076 39.23 23.74 -27.16
CA PRO A 1076 39.23 25.19 -27.05
C PRO A 1076 40.66 25.74 -27.04
N ASP A 1077 40.92 26.80 -27.83
CA ASP A 1077 42.14 27.58 -27.70
C ASP A 1077 42.08 28.47 -26.44
N ALA A 1078 43.24 28.90 -25.95
CA ALA A 1078 43.34 29.61 -24.66
C ALA A 1078 42.53 30.93 -24.64
N GLY A 1079 42.45 31.64 -25.77
CA GLY A 1079 41.70 32.89 -25.88
C GLY A 1079 40.19 32.64 -25.90
N GLY A 1080 39.75 31.70 -26.74
CA GLY A 1080 38.35 31.30 -26.85
C GLY A 1080 37.79 30.70 -25.56
N ASN A 1081 38.54 29.81 -24.88
CA ASN A 1081 38.14 29.27 -23.58
C ASN A 1081 37.91 30.37 -22.55
N SER A 1082 38.85 31.31 -22.44
CA SER A 1082 38.78 32.41 -21.47
C SER A 1082 37.59 33.34 -21.75
N PHE A 1083 37.31 33.61 -23.02
CA PHE A 1083 36.17 34.43 -23.43
C PHE A 1083 34.82 33.83 -23.00
N TRP A 1084 34.59 32.54 -23.27
CA TRP A 1084 33.32 31.89 -22.94
C TRP A 1084 33.12 31.69 -21.44
N LEU A 1085 34.19 31.40 -20.69
CA LEU A 1085 34.12 31.30 -19.23
C LEU A 1085 33.81 32.64 -18.57
N ASN A 1086 34.45 33.73 -19.03
CA ASN A 1086 34.15 35.06 -18.52
C ASN A 1086 32.69 35.45 -18.83
N THR A 1087 32.20 35.12 -20.03
CA THR A 1087 30.80 35.33 -20.42
C THR A 1087 29.82 34.64 -19.45
N LEU A 1088 30.10 33.39 -19.05
CA LEU A 1088 29.29 32.67 -18.04
C LEU A 1088 29.41 33.30 -16.64
N HIS A 1089 30.63 33.66 -16.21
CA HIS A 1089 30.85 34.31 -14.92
C HIS A 1089 30.19 35.70 -14.82
N ASP A 1090 30.05 36.40 -15.94
CA ASP A 1090 29.36 37.69 -16.05
C ASP A 1090 27.82 37.55 -16.07
N GLY A 1091 27.30 36.32 -15.90
CA GLY A 1091 25.87 36.05 -15.69
C GLY A 1091 25.07 35.72 -16.95
N VAL A 1092 25.73 35.54 -18.10
CA VAL A 1092 25.08 35.06 -19.33
C VAL A 1092 24.68 33.60 -19.16
N SER A 1093 23.48 33.23 -19.60
CA SER A 1093 23.00 31.86 -19.41
C SER A 1093 23.73 30.87 -20.32
N ARG A 1094 23.74 29.60 -19.92
CA ARG A 1094 24.25 28.51 -20.76
C ARG A 1094 23.48 28.37 -22.08
N ALA A 1095 22.19 28.71 -22.10
CA ALA A 1095 21.39 28.75 -23.33
C ALA A 1095 21.93 29.81 -24.30
N ASP A 1096 22.22 31.03 -23.81
CA ASP A 1096 22.78 32.10 -24.64
C ASP A 1096 24.20 31.73 -25.15
N VAL A 1097 25.00 31.03 -24.35
CA VAL A 1097 26.32 30.52 -24.78
C VAL A 1097 26.19 29.45 -25.85
N LEU A 1098 25.28 28.49 -25.69
CA LEU A 1098 25.00 27.46 -26.71
C LEU A 1098 24.56 28.10 -28.04
N ILE A 1099 23.69 29.12 -28.00
CA ILE A 1099 23.32 29.90 -29.19
C ILE A 1099 24.56 30.56 -29.81
N GLY A 1100 25.45 31.13 -28.98
CA GLY A 1100 26.69 31.75 -29.46
C GLY A 1100 27.62 30.81 -30.24
N PHE A 1101 27.68 29.53 -29.85
CA PHE A 1101 28.37 28.51 -30.64
C PHE A 1101 27.59 28.11 -31.89
N SER A 1102 26.29 27.84 -31.73
CA SER A 1102 25.42 27.36 -32.79
C SER A 1102 25.34 28.33 -33.96
N GLU A 1103 25.20 29.63 -33.66
CA GLU A 1103 25.09 30.72 -34.64
C GLU A 1103 26.42 31.42 -34.92
N SER A 1104 27.54 30.81 -34.53
CA SER A 1104 28.85 31.34 -34.92
C SER A 1104 29.05 31.26 -36.44
N ALA A 1105 29.74 32.25 -37.01
CA ALA A 1105 30.02 32.28 -38.45
C ALA A 1105 30.80 31.03 -38.93
N GLU A 1106 31.64 30.46 -38.06
CA GLU A 1106 32.36 29.21 -38.32
C GLU A 1106 31.39 28.03 -38.46
N ASN A 1107 30.43 27.88 -37.53
CA ASN A 1107 29.44 26.79 -37.57
C ASN A 1107 28.41 26.98 -38.70
N GLN A 1108 27.91 28.19 -38.92
CA GLN A 1108 27.00 28.50 -40.03
C GLN A 1108 27.64 28.13 -41.38
N GLY A 1109 28.90 28.52 -41.60
CA GLY A 1109 29.64 28.18 -42.82
C GLY A 1109 29.96 26.68 -42.96
N ALA A 1110 30.12 25.95 -41.85
CA ALA A 1110 30.31 24.50 -41.87
C ALA A 1110 29.00 23.78 -42.23
N ILE A 1111 27.90 24.11 -41.57
CA ILE A 1111 26.60 23.47 -41.77
C ILE A 1111 25.98 23.82 -43.13
N ALA A 1112 26.18 25.04 -43.64
CA ALA A 1112 25.73 25.41 -44.99
C ALA A 1112 26.31 24.49 -46.10
N LYS A 1113 27.47 23.87 -45.88
CA LYS A 1113 28.05 22.88 -46.83
C LYS A 1113 27.36 21.52 -46.76
N ILE A 1114 26.71 21.21 -45.64
CA ILE A 1114 26.01 19.95 -45.39
C ILE A 1114 24.58 20.04 -45.91
N ILE A 1115 23.87 21.11 -45.54
CA ILE A 1115 22.44 21.31 -45.86
C ILE A 1115 22.22 22.30 -47.01
N GLY A 1116 23.23 22.56 -47.84
CA GLY A 1116 23.20 23.64 -48.85
C GLY A 1116 22.05 23.53 -49.86
N ALA A 1117 21.56 22.32 -50.16
CA ALA A 1117 20.39 22.08 -51.00
C ALA A 1117 19.05 22.06 -50.23
N GLY A 1118 19.09 22.38 -48.94
CA GLY A 1118 18.04 22.14 -47.96
C GLY A 1118 18.16 20.76 -47.29
N PHE A 1119 17.31 20.49 -46.31
CA PHE A 1119 17.21 19.19 -45.65
C PHE A 1119 15.75 18.80 -45.41
N SER A 1120 15.48 17.49 -45.43
CA SER A 1120 14.13 16.96 -45.24
C SER A 1120 13.70 16.97 -43.77
N TYR A 1121 12.43 17.25 -43.53
CA TYR A 1121 11.80 17.18 -42.21
C TYR A 1121 10.32 16.78 -42.33
N THR A 1122 9.71 16.41 -41.21
CA THR A 1122 8.28 16.08 -41.12
C THR A 1122 7.54 17.30 -40.55
N PRO A 1123 6.72 18.03 -41.32
CA PRO A 1123 5.96 19.16 -40.79
C PRO A 1123 5.10 18.77 -39.58
N VAL A 1124 5.07 19.65 -38.58
CA VAL A 1124 4.22 19.53 -37.40
C VAL A 1124 3.29 20.74 -37.38
N GLY A 1125 2.02 20.51 -37.07
CA GLY A 1125 0.93 21.47 -37.27
C GLY A 1125 -0.18 20.75 -38.00
#